data_AF-A0A9P6M0N1-F1
#
_entry.id   AF-A0A9P6M0N1-F1
#
_cell.length_a   1.000
_cell.length_b   1.000
_cell.length_c   1.000
_cell.angle_alpha   90.00
_cell.angle_beta   90.00
_cell.angle_gamma   90.00
#
_symmetry.space_group_name_H-M   'P 1'
#
loop_
_entity.id
_entity.type
_entity.pdbx_description
1 polymer ?
#
loop_
_entity_poly.entity_id
_entity_poly.type
_entity_poly.pdbx_seq_one_letter_code
_entity_poly.pdbx_strand_id
1 'polypeptide(L)'
;MPNSPDQASAAGPSAQPATSNAYPRQDDDPSVPSPPFHELVMLLEDIAKRRTEKNQLLRKYFTLDRERGRYGLKESKMADLYIASLNILPGSDTAAKLKHWKEGLRDSAGDFSLVVRDVVATRSLVSHPQGHTIRDVNRLLTGLSKKGSDNAQIFKTLVQSYTALENKWVVRIINKDLKIGMSENSVLPCYHPDAADLFNVCSDLRKTVLDCSDPTIRIATSSVALGQPFKPMLSKRLHIKEVVESMGNMPFWIETKLDGERVQVHKDGENYRYWSRNSTDFTHLYGANPREGSLTPFIHSLFHPKAAQLILDGEMVEYDPVTKQIMNFGTVKTAGGDHSSDAHKRRPMLKVFDVLFMNGFSLIAQPLMARQEMLPQIFPKECEGRLEIMPHTVGTTEQHIIDAIDAATMDHQEGVIVKNPQSAYVPNGRGQDWIKIKPEYMDGVFDSLDVLIVGGYYGTGARGGQGALSSFLCAVQDNTAKSATGKKYLTFCKVGSGLTFEIRLVGDHWKEYRHYRENPWVEMIDNAKMRPDVIIDPERSIVIEIKAAEFVANTDSYAAEYTLRFPRFMRIRDDKDATSCLTMSEVHRMYRDFKGKLSTRNVDMTSSSHSKAKKRQTGPRKANQPHLLNTIVGDTSAVKKETDVFDGQVFWVYRGDDQQTKSELEVMIKRHGGKQTQSDQVEDTIIVAGAQGPELLGLKKKGHRNIVLPTWIRDCIIAQRLLPLNPKYMLFTTKATEKQFRQIMDIYEDSYMESLSMETLQEILDKMPNRSELIRRKRDSDAQERAGKVKIKRLNNLEDQMDSSALENENEEDKDTLLELELSNLHGQWSRTDAERARRITADLTRRYYGNDGESEPPLGMFQGVEVYMVYPPTPDEYLRSTTTLNSSVKEEYGSTSGSIAESQQSFTSVAFSIPDQDSTFDTHYTAVSDWARRRERALASLTTRLDKQPSSKLEDAKSAEDFHWQYVSEESARQEELSRTLKTLGNYELCRY
;
A
#
# COMPACT_ATOMS: atom_id res chain seq x y z
N MET A 1 -4.58 -5.52 62.38
CA MET A 1 -4.38 -6.35 63.58
C MET A 1 -5.75 -6.72 64.12
N PRO A 2 -6.07 -8.00 64.39
CA PRO A 2 -5.56 -9.28 63.84
C PRO A 2 -6.68 -9.95 62.97
N ASN A 3 -6.58 -11.14 62.35
CA ASN A 3 -5.47 -12.03 61.98
C ASN A 3 -5.88 -12.85 60.72
N SER A 4 -4.90 -13.54 60.14
CA SER A 4 -4.92 -14.38 58.92
C SER A 4 -5.97 -15.50 58.84
N PRO A 5 -6.39 -15.87 57.61
CA PRO A 5 -6.92 -17.20 57.28
C PRO A 5 -5.90 -18.06 56.51
N ASP A 6 -5.60 -19.25 57.02
CA ASP A 6 -5.15 -20.39 56.22
C ASP A 6 -6.36 -21.24 55.86
N GLN A 7 -6.55 -21.56 54.58
CA GLN A 7 -6.92 -22.91 54.11
C GLN A 7 -6.95 -22.93 52.57
N ALA A 8 -6.10 -23.77 51.99
CA ALA A 8 -6.07 -24.05 50.56
C ALA A 8 -6.87 -25.34 50.25
N SER A 9 -7.58 -25.37 49.13
CA SER A 9 -7.89 -26.62 48.44
C SER A 9 -7.98 -26.45 46.92
N ALA A 10 -7.24 -27.34 46.24
CA ALA A 10 -7.24 -27.71 44.83
C ALA A 10 -8.08 -26.89 43.81
N ALA A 11 -7.39 -26.14 42.95
CA ALA A 11 -7.83 -25.88 41.58
C ALA A 11 -6.99 -26.74 40.62
N GLY A 12 -7.64 -27.58 39.82
CA GLY A 12 -6.95 -28.41 38.81
C GLY A 12 -6.41 -27.56 37.65
N PRO A 13 -5.37 -28.03 36.93
CA PRO A 13 -4.79 -27.27 35.82
C PRO A 13 -5.79 -27.18 34.65
N SER A 14 -6.08 -25.96 34.22
CA SER A 14 -6.85 -25.73 33.00
C SER A 14 -6.05 -26.14 31.77
N ALA A 15 -6.54 -27.12 31.03
CA ALA A 15 -5.94 -27.54 29.77
C ALA A 15 -5.96 -26.38 28.77
N GLN A 16 -4.78 -25.94 28.31
CA GLN A 16 -4.69 -25.03 27.16
C GLN A 16 -5.02 -25.81 25.88
N PRO A 17 -5.87 -25.29 24.97
CA PRO A 17 -6.08 -25.93 23.68
C PRO A 17 -4.79 -25.91 22.86
N ALA A 18 -4.49 -27.01 22.18
CA ALA A 18 -3.28 -27.15 21.37
C ALA A 18 -3.19 -26.05 20.30
N THR A 19 -2.11 -25.27 20.32
CA THR A 19 -1.80 -24.28 19.29
C THR A 19 -1.24 -24.95 18.05
N SER A 20 -1.87 -24.74 16.89
CA SER A 20 -1.39 -25.20 15.59
C SER A 20 0.03 -24.71 15.30
N ASN A 21 0.96 -25.63 15.01
CA ASN A 21 2.35 -25.44 14.55
C ASN A 21 3.00 -24.12 14.99
N ALA A 22 3.03 -23.86 16.30
CA ALA A 22 3.76 -22.74 16.85
C ALA A 22 5.24 -23.11 16.93
N TYR A 23 6.09 -22.47 16.13
CA TYR A 23 7.54 -22.53 16.27
C TYR A 23 7.93 -22.25 17.75
N PRO A 24 8.77 -23.07 18.40
CA PRO A 24 9.11 -22.90 19.81
C PRO A 24 9.73 -21.51 20.05
N ARG A 25 9.49 -20.91 21.23
CA ARG A 25 10.03 -19.59 21.57
C ARG A 25 11.52 -19.69 21.95
N GLN A 26 12.39 -19.68 20.95
CA GLN A 26 13.85 -19.71 21.12
C GLN A 26 14.46 -18.33 21.48
N ASP A 27 13.66 -17.26 21.63
CA ASP A 27 14.12 -15.90 21.96
C ASP A 27 15.03 -15.83 23.21
N ASP A 28 14.76 -16.70 24.19
CA ASP A 28 15.49 -16.79 25.45
C ASP A 28 16.62 -17.82 25.47
N ASP A 29 16.80 -18.60 24.39
CA ASP A 29 17.93 -19.52 24.27
C ASP A 29 19.24 -18.73 24.14
N PRO A 30 20.20 -18.87 25.07
CA PRO A 30 21.48 -18.15 25.01
C PRO A 30 22.46 -18.74 23.99
N SER A 31 22.22 -19.95 23.46
CA SER A 31 23.14 -20.63 22.53
C SER A 31 23.17 -20.00 21.14
N VAL A 32 22.08 -19.35 20.72
CA VAL A 32 22.02 -18.75 19.37
C VAL A 32 22.64 -17.34 19.38
N PRO A 33 23.59 -17.02 18.49
CA PRO A 33 24.17 -15.68 18.43
C PRO A 33 23.11 -14.61 18.09
N SER A 34 23.28 -13.41 18.65
CA SER A 34 22.43 -12.24 18.34
C SER A 34 23.35 -11.06 18.07
N PRO A 35 23.19 -10.33 16.95
CA PRO A 35 24.09 -9.23 16.61
C PRO A 35 23.92 -8.03 17.56
N PRO A 36 24.94 -7.14 17.63
CA PRO A 36 24.88 -5.90 18.42
C PRO A 36 23.75 -4.98 17.96
N PHE A 37 22.98 -4.43 18.90
CA PHE A 37 21.93 -3.45 18.60
C PHE A 37 22.49 -2.17 17.96
N HIS A 38 23.76 -1.85 18.24
CA HIS A 38 24.41 -0.67 17.68
C HIS A 38 24.55 -0.71 16.15
N GLU A 39 24.81 -1.88 15.58
CA GLU A 39 24.96 -2.06 14.13
C GLU A 39 23.62 -1.80 13.42
N LEU A 40 22.52 -2.36 13.96
CA LEU A 40 21.16 -2.05 13.49
C LEU A 40 20.86 -0.54 13.60
N VAL A 41 21.29 0.12 14.68
CA VAL A 41 21.13 1.57 14.87
C VAL A 41 21.88 2.35 13.79
N MET A 42 23.13 1.98 13.48
CA MET A 42 23.93 2.65 12.46
C MET A 42 23.36 2.44 11.05
N LEU A 43 22.93 1.22 10.72
CA LEU A 43 22.22 0.92 9.48
C LEU A 43 20.95 1.78 9.33
N LEU A 44 20.16 1.91 10.40
CA LEU A 44 18.93 2.72 10.41
C LEU A 44 19.20 4.24 10.31
N GLU A 45 20.31 4.75 10.85
CA GLU A 45 20.75 6.13 10.62
C GLU A 45 21.14 6.37 9.16
N ASP A 46 21.91 5.47 8.56
CA ASP A 46 22.38 5.63 7.18
C ASP A 46 21.23 5.56 6.17
N ILE A 47 20.30 4.64 6.37
CA ILE A 47 19.02 4.59 5.66
C ILE A 47 18.26 5.92 5.80
N ALA A 48 18.22 6.51 7.01
CA ALA A 48 17.52 7.77 7.24
C ALA A 48 18.18 8.99 6.57
N LYS A 49 19.51 8.95 6.34
CA LYS A 49 20.30 10.05 5.75
C LYS A 49 20.28 10.07 4.23
N ARG A 50 20.32 8.92 3.53
CA ARG A 50 20.52 8.80 2.06
C ARG A 50 19.30 9.21 1.21
N ARG A 51 18.56 10.21 1.66
CA ARG A 51 17.20 10.61 1.22
C ARG A 51 17.07 11.14 -0.21
N THR A 52 18.16 11.22 -0.96
CA THR A 52 18.27 11.87 -2.28
C THR A 52 18.56 10.93 -3.45
N GLU A 53 18.97 9.69 -3.20
CA GLU A 53 19.20 8.71 -4.27
C GLU A 53 17.89 8.02 -4.66
N LYS A 54 17.63 7.95 -5.97
CA LYS A 54 16.35 7.53 -6.52
C LYS A 54 16.15 6.02 -6.38
N ASN A 55 15.09 5.65 -5.66
CA ASN A 55 14.48 4.32 -5.55
C ASN A 55 15.28 3.27 -4.75
N GLN A 56 14.51 2.39 -4.10
CA GLN A 56 14.88 1.29 -3.21
C GLN A 56 15.03 1.65 -1.72
N LEU A 57 14.78 0.61 -0.89
CA LEU A 57 14.84 0.53 0.58
C LEU A 57 13.59 1.05 1.36
N LEU A 58 12.97 0.17 2.17
CA LEU A 58 12.50 0.16 3.59
C LEU A 58 11.79 1.34 4.36
N ARG A 59 10.48 1.20 4.73
CA ARG A 59 9.80 1.85 5.92
C ARG A 59 9.21 0.75 6.78
N LYS A 60 8.98 1.05 8.06
CA LYS A 60 7.92 0.41 8.86
C LYS A 60 8.03 -1.13 8.94
N TYR A 61 9.11 -1.60 9.53
CA TYR A 61 9.23 -2.99 9.96
C TYR A 61 8.47 -3.24 11.29
N PHE A 62 8.70 -2.40 12.32
CA PHE A 62 8.15 -2.57 13.68
C PHE A 62 6.62 -2.33 13.82
N THR A 63 5.91 -1.92 12.77
CA THR A 63 4.43 -1.88 12.78
C THR A 63 3.79 -3.26 12.67
N LEU A 64 4.56 -4.27 12.28
CA LEU A 64 4.09 -5.63 12.02
C LEU A 64 4.13 -6.53 13.27
N ASP A 65 4.68 -6.06 14.38
CA ASP A 65 4.75 -6.78 15.66
C ASP A 65 3.35 -7.13 16.20
N ARG A 66 3.05 -8.45 16.19
CA ARG A 66 1.81 -9.06 16.67
C ARG A 66 1.97 -9.84 17.97
N GLU A 67 3.18 -10.32 18.26
CA GLU A 67 3.46 -11.10 19.47
C GLU A 67 3.45 -10.20 20.70
N ARG A 68 3.98 -8.98 20.61
CA ARG A 68 3.90 -8.00 21.70
C ARG A 68 2.62 -7.19 21.62
N GLY A 69 1.92 -7.18 22.75
CA GLY A 69 0.79 -6.28 23.01
C GLY A 69 1.17 -4.80 22.91
N ARG A 70 0.17 -3.93 23.04
CA ARG A 70 0.40 -2.48 23.04
C ARG A 70 1.17 -2.08 24.32
N TYR A 71 2.34 -1.45 24.17
CA TYR A 71 3.15 -0.95 25.30
C TYR A 71 2.42 0.02 26.25
N GLY A 72 1.31 0.64 25.83
CA GLY A 72 0.57 1.62 26.65
C GLY A 72 1.37 2.90 26.93
N LEU A 73 2.44 3.14 26.18
CA LEU A 73 3.30 4.31 26.25
C LEU A 73 2.96 5.28 25.11
N LYS A 74 3.03 6.58 25.43
CA LYS A 74 3.00 7.71 24.49
C LYS A 74 4.09 8.69 24.88
N GLU A 75 4.40 9.63 24.01
CA GLU A 75 5.48 10.61 24.15
C GLU A 75 5.44 11.34 25.49
N SER A 76 4.26 11.78 25.95
CA SER A 76 4.11 12.41 27.28
C SER A 76 4.50 11.49 28.44
N LYS A 77 4.05 10.22 28.47
CA LYS A 77 4.41 9.27 29.53
C LYS A 77 5.87 8.85 29.44
N MET A 78 6.44 8.77 28.24
CA MET A 78 7.87 8.54 28.04
C MET A 78 8.71 9.75 28.47
N ALA A 79 8.24 10.98 28.25
CA ALA A 79 8.89 12.19 28.75
C ALA A 79 9.00 12.18 30.27
N ASP A 80 7.91 11.83 30.98
CA ASP A 80 7.94 11.68 32.45
C ASP A 80 8.91 10.58 32.91
N LEU A 81 8.94 9.43 32.22
CA LEU A 81 9.90 8.34 32.51
C LEU A 81 11.36 8.76 32.27
N TYR A 82 11.65 9.49 31.20
CA TYR A 82 13.00 10.02 30.93
C TYR A 82 13.39 11.11 31.94
N ILE A 83 12.48 12.01 32.31
CA ILE A 83 12.71 13.03 33.34
C ILE A 83 13.09 12.38 34.67
N ALA A 84 12.35 11.35 35.09
CA ALA A 84 12.66 10.58 36.30
C ALA A 84 14.00 9.82 36.17
N SER A 85 14.22 9.11 35.06
CA SER A 85 15.43 8.27 34.87
C SER A 85 16.73 9.09 34.78
N LEU A 86 16.66 10.32 34.27
CA LEU A 86 17.78 11.26 34.17
C LEU A 86 17.89 12.21 35.39
N ASN A 87 17.04 12.06 36.41
CA ASN A 87 16.92 12.96 37.56
C ASN A 87 16.81 14.45 37.16
N ILE A 88 16.05 14.76 36.11
CA ILE A 88 15.86 16.13 35.64
C ILE A 88 14.88 16.85 36.56
N LEU A 89 15.28 18.02 37.09
CA LEU A 89 14.43 18.83 37.94
C LEU A 89 13.10 19.19 37.22
N PRO A 90 11.93 18.87 37.82
CA PRO A 90 10.63 19.27 37.27
C PRO A 90 10.55 20.80 37.11
N GLY A 91 10.10 21.26 35.94
CA GLY A 91 10.01 22.69 35.61
C GLY A 91 11.28 23.31 35.00
N SER A 92 12.40 22.59 34.94
CA SER A 92 13.58 23.07 34.19
C SER A 92 13.33 23.11 32.67
N ASP A 93 14.05 23.96 31.94
CA ASP A 93 14.04 24.02 30.47
C ASP A 93 14.23 22.66 29.79
N THR A 94 14.95 21.72 30.43
CA THR A 94 15.15 20.37 29.89
C THR A 94 13.88 19.52 30.05
N ALA A 95 13.22 19.58 31.21
CA ALA A 95 11.93 18.94 31.42
C ALA A 95 10.85 19.54 30.49
N ALA A 96 10.85 20.87 30.33
CA ALA A 96 9.98 21.57 29.40
C ALA A 96 10.18 21.05 27.96
N LYS A 97 11.42 20.98 27.45
CA LYS A 97 11.72 20.44 26.11
C LYS A 97 11.17 19.03 25.88
N LEU A 98 11.29 18.11 26.85
CA LEU A 98 10.75 16.75 26.71
C LEU A 98 9.22 16.73 26.68
N LYS A 99 8.55 17.57 27.49
CA LYS A 99 7.07 17.65 27.52
C LYS A 99 6.50 18.37 26.30
N HIS A 100 7.17 19.44 25.88
CA HIS A 100 6.80 20.36 24.79
C HIS A 100 7.62 20.10 23.50
N TRP A 101 7.92 18.83 23.21
CA TRP A 101 8.83 18.42 22.12
C TRP A 101 8.43 18.84 20.69
N LYS A 102 7.22 19.39 20.52
CA LYS A 102 6.74 19.94 19.24
C LYS A 102 7.12 21.41 19.04
N GLU A 103 7.46 22.11 20.12
CA GLU A 103 7.66 23.56 20.12
C GLU A 103 9.13 23.90 19.87
N GLY A 104 9.36 24.96 19.09
CA GLY A 104 10.69 25.56 18.87
C GLY A 104 11.19 25.53 17.43
N LEU A 105 12.23 26.33 17.18
CA LEU A 105 12.86 26.56 15.87
C LEU A 105 14.03 25.59 15.55
N ARG A 106 14.21 24.53 16.35
CA ARG A 106 15.35 23.59 16.23
C ARG A 106 15.04 22.43 15.30
N ASP A 107 16.06 21.83 14.71
CA ASP A 107 15.91 20.66 13.82
C ASP A 107 15.29 19.42 14.50
N SER A 108 15.36 19.33 15.84
CA SER A 108 14.73 18.27 16.63
C SER A 108 13.27 18.56 17.04
N ALA A 109 12.76 19.79 16.84
CA ALA A 109 11.37 20.11 17.12
C ALA A 109 10.41 19.32 16.21
N GLY A 110 9.33 18.78 16.80
CA GLY A 110 8.39 17.93 16.07
C GLY A 110 8.86 16.48 15.84
N ASP A 111 9.99 16.05 16.41
CA ASP A 111 10.34 14.63 16.57
C ASP A 111 10.83 14.32 18.00
N PHE A 112 9.93 13.80 18.83
CA PHE A 112 10.23 13.37 20.21
C PHE A 112 11.50 12.50 20.32
N SER A 113 11.79 11.65 19.34
CA SER A 113 12.98 10.78 19.38
C SER A 113 14.29 11.54 19.22
N LEU A 114 14.29 12.68 18.49
CA LEU A 114 15.44 13.57 18.39
C LEU A 114 15.58 14.43 19.66
N VAL A 115 14.48 14.89 20.25
CA VAL A 115 14.52 15.61 21.54
C VAL A 115 15.07 14.71 22.66
N VAL A 116 14.66 13.43 22.71
CA VAL A 116 15.23 12.43 23.63
C VAL A 116 16.73 12.25 23.39
N ARG A 117 17.17 12.08 22.14
CA ARG A 117 18.61 12.01 21.80
C ARG A 117 19.38 13.19 22.36
N ASP A 118 18.92 14.41 22.06
CA ASP A 118 19.61 15.64 22.43
C ASP A 118 19.70 15.80 23.96
N VAL A 119 18.63 15.45 24.68
CA VAL A 119 18.61 15.51 26.15
C VAL A 119 19.48 14.43 26.78
N VAL A 120 19.41 13.19 26.30
CA VAL A 120 20.25 12.07 26.81
C VAL A 120 21.73 12.33 26.52
N ALA A 121 22.09 12.86 25.33
CA ALA A 121 23.47 13.18 24.99
C ALA A 121 24.12 14.22 25.92
N THR A 122 23.33 15.16 26.47
CA THR A 122 23.85 16.16 27.43
C THR A 122 24.06 15.64 28.86
N ARG A 123 23.63 14.41 29.18
CA ARG A 123 23.53 13.90 30.56
C ARG A 123 23.96 12.45 30.79
N SER A 124 23.97 11.62 29.74
CA SER A 124 24.38 10.22 29.87
C SER A 124 25.90 10.12 30.00
N LEU A 125 26.33 9.18 30.85
CA LEU A 125 27.72 8.77 30.97
C LEU A 125 28.10 7.74 29.88
N VAL A 126 27.11 7.19 29.17
CA VAL A 126 27.29 6.19 28.10
C VAL A 126 27.62 6.90 26.78
N SER A 127 28.90 7.18 26.58
CA SER A 127 29.44 7.79 25.35
C SER A 127 29.66 6.77 24.22
N HIS A 128 29.88 5.50 24.54
CA HIS A 128 30.19 4.42 23.60
C HIS A 128 29.26 3.21 23.81
N PRO A 129 28.98 2.41 22.77
CA PRO A 129 28.10 1.24 22.88
C PRO A 129 28.63 0.19 23.85
N GLN A 130 27.76 -0.37 24.68
CA GLN A 130 28.13 -1.34 25.73
C GLN A 130 27.97 -2.82 25.30
N GLY A 131 27.97 -3.09 23.98
CA GLY A 131 27.84 -4.46 23.45
C GLY A 131 26.43 -5.08 23.56
N HIS A 132 25.41 -4.32 23.93
CA HIS A 132 24.04 -4.84 24.01
C HIS A 132 23.52 -5.36 22.67
N THR A 133 22.90 -6.54 22.70
CA THR A 133 22.42 -7.24 21.51
C THR A 133 20.98 -6.84 21.14
N ILE A 134 20.56 -7.17 19.91
CA ILE A 134 19.15 -7.07 19.50
C ILE A 134 18.24 -7.92 20.42
N ARG A 135 18.69 -9.07 20.91
CA ARG A 135 17.98 -9.90 21.91
C ARG A 135 17.73 -9.12 23.20
N ASP A 136 18.73 -8.41 23.74
CA ASP A 136 18.59 -7.66 25.00
C ASP A 136 17.54 -6.54 24.89
N VAL A 137 17.54 -5.81 23.78
CA VAL A 137 16.51 -4.80 23.50
C VAL A 137 15.13 -5.44 23.36
N ASN A 138 15.02 -6.60 22.69
CA ASN A 138 13.76 -7.33 22.61
C ASN A 138 13.25 -7.77 23.98
N ARG A 139 14.12 -8.21 24.91
CA ARG A 139 13.75 -8.52 26.29
C ARG A 139 13.18 -7.31 27.03
N LEU A 140 13.82 -6.14 26.91
CA LEU A 140 13.30 -4.89 27.48
C LEU A 140 11.94 -4.49 26.88
N LEU A 141 11.77 -4.58 25.56
CA LEU A 141 10.49 -4.31 24.88
C LEU A 141 9.40 -5.30 25.29
N THR A 142 9.71 -6.60 25.38
CA THR A 142 8.78 -7.62 25.89
C THR A 142 8.40 -7.32 27.34
N GLY A 143 9.34 -6.86 28.17
CA GLY A 143 9.08 -6.30 29.50
C GLY A 143 8.03 -5.18 29.48
N LEU A 144 8.25 -4.14 28.68
CA LEU A 144 7.32 -2.99 28.52
C LEU A 144 5.93 -3.37 27.99
N SER A 145 5.77 -4.55 27.36
CA SER A 145 4.49 -5.01 26.81
C SER A 145 3.61 -5.76 27.82
N LYS A 146 4.19 -6.21 28.95
CA LYS A 146 3.48 -6.97 30.00
C LYS A 146 2.68 -6.03 30.91
N LYS A 147 1.49 -6.44 31.35
CA LYS A 147 0.73 -5.68 32.38
C LYS A 147 1.48 -5.75 33.71
N GLY A 148 1.61 -4.61 34.40
CA GLY A 148 2.28 -4.51 35.70
C GLY A 148 3.82 -4.43 35.63
N SER A 149 4.41 -4.22 34.45
CA SER A 149 5.85 -4.03 34.29
C SER A 149 6.39 -2.77 34.97
N ASP A 150 7.58 -2.88 35.57
CA ASP A 150 8.31 -1.71 36.06
C ASP A 150 8.95 -0.94 34.90
N ASN A 151 8.15 -0.07 34.29
CA ASN A 151 8.59 0.79 33.20
C ASN A 151 9.63 1.82 33.66
N ALA A 152 9.68 2.18 34.94
CA ALA A 152 10.69 3.13 35.45
C ALA A 152 12.07 2.47 35.49
N GLN A 153 12.16 1.23 36.01
CA GLN A 153 13.41 0.47 36.00
C GLN A 153 13.89 0.16 34.57
N ILE A 154 13.00 -0.14 33.62
CA ILE A 154 13.38 -0.34 32.22
C ILE A 154 13.93 0.94 31.58
N PHE A 155 13.28 2.10 31.77
CA PHE A 155 13.78 3.37 31.23
C PHE A 155 15.08 3.83 31.90
N LYS A 156 15.26 3.51 33.18
CA LYS A 156 16.52 3.69 33.89
C LYS A 156 17.64 2.83 33.27
N THR A 157 17.40 1.56 32.98
CA THR A 157 18.35 0.69 32.26
C THR A 157 18.70 1.25 30.88
N LEU A 158 17.71 1.72 30.12
CA LEU A 158 17.93 2.35 28.80
C LEU A 158 18.84 3.59 28.89
N VAL A 159 18.63 4.46 29.88
CA VAL A 159 19.45 5.67 30.08
C VAL A 159 20.85 5.35 30.59
N GLN A 160 21.00 4.32 31.42
CA GLN A 160 22.26 3.97 32.10
C GLN A 160 23.19 3.06 31.29
N SER A 161 22.68 2.36 30.27
CA SER A 161 23.43 1.29 29.57
C SER A 161 23.49 1.48 28.05
N TYR A 162 22.59 2.29 27.47
CA TYR A 162 22.53 2.55 26.03
C TYR A 162 22.90 4.01 25.73
N THR A 163 23.55 4.22 24.58
CA THR A 163 23.91 5.53 24.07
C THR A 163 22.68 6.41 23.78
N ALA A 164 22.89 7.71 23.62
CA ALA A 164 21.83 8.65 23.20
C ALA A 164 21.22 8.30 21.83
N LEU A 165 22.02 7.70 20.94
CA LEU A 165 21.58 7.27 19.60
C LEU A 165 20.70 6.02 19.66
N GLU A 166 21.07 5.05 20.48
CA GLU A 166 20.26 3.85 20.73
C GLU A 166 18.92 4.20 21.39
N ASN A 167 18.92 5.12 22.37
CA ASN A 167 17.71 5.63 23.01
C ASN A 167 16.72 6.25 22.00
N LYS A 168 17.21 7.03 21.01
CA LYS A 168 16.39 7.55 19.89
C LYS A 168 15.67 6.42 19.15
N TRP A 169 16.38 5.34 18.80
CA TRP A 169 15.80 4.25 18.03
C TRP A 169 14.87 3.38 18.87
N VAL A 170 15.18 3.12 20.14
CA VAL A 170 14.25 2.44 21.06
C VAL A 170 12.94 3.22 21.18
N VAL A 171 12.97 4.55 21.31
CA VAL A 171 11.76 5.39 21.30
C VAL A 171 10.98 5.27 19.98
N ARG A 172 11.67 5.21 18.84
CA ARG A 172 11.03 5.01 17.52
C ARG A 172 10.39 3.62 17.38
N ILE A 173 11.00 2.58 17.96
CA ILE A 173 10.47 1.21 18.02
C ILE A 173 9.24 1.15 18.93
N ILE A 174 9.29 1.73 20.13
CA ILE A 174 8.15 1.79 21.08
C ILE A 174 6.96 2.53 20.44
N ASN A 175 7.21 3.65 19.76
CA ASN A 175 6.18 4.40 19.02
C ASN A 175 5.68 3.67 17.75
N LYS A 176 6.31 2.57 17.33
CA LYS A 176 6.11 1.89 16.04
C LYS A 176 6.17 2.86 14.84
N ASP A 177 7.04 3.87 14.91
CA ASP A 177 7.31 4.84 13.83
C ASP A 177 8.80 5.18 13.73
N LEU A 178 9.49 4.46 12.82
CA LEU A 178 10.91 4.64 12.53
C LEU A 178 11.25 5.95 11.79
N LYS A 179 10.28 6.58 11.12
CA LYS A 179 10.48 7.78 10.28
C LYS A 179 11.48 7.65 9.10
N ILE A 180 11.94 6.44 8.76
CA ILE A 180 12.92 6.15 7.68
C ILE A 180 12.42 6.24 6.23
N GLY A 181 11.10 6.36 5.98
CA GLY A 181 10.59 6.98 4.74
C GLY A 181 9.76 6.18 3.69
N MET A 182 9.87 4.86 3.51
CA MET A 182 9.51 4.21 2.21
C MET A 182 8.25 3.25 2.21
N SER A 183 8.29 1.88 2.30
CA SER A 183 7.13 1.03 2.77
C SER A 183 7.47 -0.42 3.30
N GLU A 184 6.52 -1.19 3.91
CA GLU A 184 6.67 -2.64 4.31
C GLU A 184 6.69 -3.57 3.08
N ASN A 185 5.85 -3.25 2.09
CA ASN A 185 5.90 -3.77 0.72
C ASN A 185 7.21 -3.40 -0.03
N SER A 186 8.10 -2.59 0.58
CA SER A 186 9.45 -2.33 0.07
C SER A 186 10.54 -3.12 0.81
N VAL A 187 10.21 -3.73 1.95
CA VAL A 187 11.15 -4.51 2.76
C VAL A 187 11.08 -5.98 2.41
N LEU A 188 9.86 -6.55 2.48
CA LEU A 188 9.68 -7.98 2.33
C LEU A 188 10.24 -8.49 0.98
N PRO A 189 10.02 -7.80 -0.17
CA PRO A 189 10.64 -8.19 -1.45
C PRO A 189 12.17 -8.06 -1.51
N CYS A 190 12.80 -7.28 -0.62
CA CYS A 190 14.26 -7.20 -0.50
C CYS A 190 14.84 -8.34 0.35
N TYR A 191 14.04 -8.92 1.25
CA TYR A 191 14.40 -10.11 2.00
C TYR A 191 14.19 -11.38 1.16
N HIS A 192 13.00 -11.52 0.57
CA HIS A 192 12.63 -12.67 -0.25
C HIS A 192 11.54 -12.29 -1.26
N PRO A 193 11.60 -12.73 -2.53
CA PRO A 193 10.61 -12.37 -3.55
C PRO A 193 9.15 -12.60 -3.12
N ASP A 194 8.89 -13.72 -2.44
CA ASP A 194 7.55 -14.13 -1.99
C ASP A 194 7.14 -13.62 -0.60
N ALA A 195 8.06 -13.02 0.19
CA ALA A 195 7.76 -12.66 1.59
C ALA A 195 6.62 -11.64 1.73
N ALA A 196 6.45 -10.75 0.74
CA ALA A 196 5.35 -9.79 0.74
C ALA A 196 3.99 -10.50 0.64
N ASP A 197 3.88 -11.49 -0.25
CA ASP A 197 2.64 -12.21 -0.51
C ASP A 197 2.35 -13.24 0.59
N LEU A 198 3.38 -13.90 1.13
CA LEU A 198 3.25 -14.74 2.31
C LEU A 198 2.72 -13.94 3.51
N PHE A 199 3.31 -12.77 3.78
CA PHE A 199 2.82 -11.88 4.83
C PHE A 199 1.39 -11.39 4.58
N ASN A 200 1.00 -11.20 3.32
CA ASN A 200 -0.37 -10.82 2.96
C ASN A 200 -1.39 -11.92 3.29
N VAL A 201 -1.02 -13.21 3.25
CA VAL A 201 -1.92 -14.33 3.59
C VAL A 201 -1.90 -14.77 5.07
N CYS A 202 -0.82 -14.53 5.83
CA CYS A 202 -0.73 -14.94 7.24
C CYS A 202 -0.71 -13.80 8.26
N SER A 203 -0.38 -12.57 7.86
CA SER A 203 -0.06 -11.41 8.72
C SER A 203 0.94 -11.67 9.86
N ASP A 204 1.71 -12.76 9.77
CA ASP A 204 2.68 -13.20 10.77
C ASP A 204 4.08 -13.02 10.21
N LEU A 205 4.81 -12.08 10.82
CA LEU A 205 6.17 -11.73 10.45
C LEU A 205 7.17 -12.83 10.80
N ARG A 206 6.96 -13.53 11.92
CA ARG A 206 7.83 -14.60 12.42
C ARG A 206 7.74 -15.81 11.51
N LYS A 207 6.52 -16.20 11.12
CA LYS A 207 6.29 -17.20 10.07
C LYS A 207 6.90 -16.77 8.74
N THR A 208 6.69 -15.51 8.33
CA THR A 208 7.22 -15.01 7.05
C THR A 208 8.74 -15.09 6.99
N VAL A 209 9.45 -14.63 8.01
CA VAL A 209 10.93 -14.62 8.06
C VAL A 209 11.50 -16.03 8.05
N LEU A 210 10.93 -16.97 8.81
CA LEU A 210 11.38 -18.37 8.86
C LEU A 210 11.15 -19.10 7.55
N ASP A 211 9.92 -19.06 7.04
CA ASP A 211 9.56 -19.78 5.82
C ASP A 211 10.35 -19.22 4.60
N CYS A 212 10.67 -17.91 4.62
CA CYS A 212 11.46 -17.21 3.60
C CYS A 212 12.97 -17.09 3.92
N SER A 213 13.51 -17.97 4.77
CA SER A 213 14.91 -17.89 5.21
C SER A 213 15.94 -18.09 4.09
N ASP A 214 15.61 -18.90 3.08
CA ASP A 214 16.42 -19.08 1.87
C ASP A 214 15.86 -18.24 0.70
N PRO A 215 16.57 -17.20 0.21
CA PRO A 215 16.12 -16.35 -0.90
C PRO A 215 16.04 -17.07 -2.26
N THR A 216 16.50 -18.31 -2.38
CA THR A 216 16.47 -19.11 -3.60
C THR A 216 15.22 -20.00 -3.72
N ILE A 217 14.57 -20.35 -2.60
CA ILE A 217 13.45 -21.30 -2.55
C ILE A 217 12.12 -20.56 -2.66
N ARG A 218 11.38 -20.79 -3.76
CA ARG A 218 10.05 -20.17 -3.96
C ARG A 218 8.98 -20.81 -3.07
N ILE A 219 8.10 -19.98 -2.52
CA ILE A 219 7.07 -20.38 -1.55
C ILE A 219 5.68 -20.26 -2.14
N ALA A 220 4.79 -21.20 -1.83
CA ALA A 220 3.38 -21.13 -2.19
C ALA A 220 2.65 -20.05 -1.36
N THR A 221 2.33 -18.92 -1.99
CA THR A 221 1.63 -17.78 -1.36
C THR A 221 0.17 -17.62 -1.80
N SER A 222 -0.34 -18.54 -2.63
CA SER A 222 -1.63 -18.44 -3.30
C SER A 222 -2.84 -18.95 -2.51
N SER A 223 -2.74 -19.06 -1.18
CA SER A 223 -3.82 -19.62 -0.34
C SER A 223 -3.88 -18.96 1.05
N VAL A 224 -5.09 -18.63 1.50
CA VAL A 224 -5.34 -18.31 2.92
C VAL A 224 -5.58 -19.58 3.73
N ALA A 225 -5.16 -19.57 5.00
CA ALA A 225 -5.24 -20.71 5.91
C ALA A 225 -6.18 -20.45 7.11
N LEU A 226 -6.84 -21.50 7.59
CA LEU A 226 -7.69 -21.42 8.76
C LEU A 226 -6.87 -21.06 10.01
N GLY A 227 -7.43 -20.26 10.92
CA GLY A 227 -6.72 -19.79 12.11
C GLY A 227 -5.62 -18.73 11.89
N GLN A 228 -5.25 -18.38 10.65
CA GLN A 228 -4.23 -17.37 10.32
C GLN A 228 -4.85 -16.11 9.70
N PRO A 229 -4.66 -14.91 10.28
CA PRO A 229 -5.30 -13.69 9.77
C PRO A 229 -4.60 -13.13 8.53
N PHE A 230 -5.28 -13.08 7.39
CA PHE A 230 -4.75 -12.45 6.17
C PHE A 230 -4.98 -10.91 6.16
N LYS A 231 -4.51 -10.24 5.10
CA LYS A 231 -4.77 -8.82 4.78
C LYS A 231 -5.97 -8.70 3.85
N PRO A 232 -7.10 -8.08 4.25
CA PRO A 232 -8.24 -7.97 3.35
C PRO A 232 -7.95 -7.17 2.07
N MET A 233 -8.61 -7.56 0.98
CA MET A 233 -8.60 -6.84 -0.31
C MET A 233 -9.16 -5.43 -0.13
N LEU A 234 -8.58 -4.46 -0.84
CA LEU A 234 -8.85 -3.04 -0.67
C LEU A 234 -9.42 -2.40 -1.94
N SER A 235 -10.40 -1.51 -1.76
CA SER A 235 -10.97 -0.78 -2.89
C SER A 235 -10.13 0.45 -3.33
N LYS A 236 -9.94 0.60 -4.64
CA LYS A 236 -9.39 1.80 -5.30
C LYS A 236 -10.44 2.92 -5.31
N ARG A 237 -10.00 4.18 -5.40
CA ARG A 237 -10.88 5.33 -5.70
C ARG A 237 -10.69 5.67 -7.17
N LEU A 238 -11.78 5.80 -7.92
CA LEU A 238 -11.83 6.32 -9.29
C LEU A 238 -12.98 7.34 -9.41
N HIS A 239 -12.97 8.13 -10.47
CA HIS A 239 -14.11 8.99 -10.82
C HIS A 239 -15.17 8.17 -11.56
N ILE A 240 -16.47 8.48 -11.41
CA ILE A 240 -17.58 7.66 -11.97
C ILE A 240 -17.40 7.38 -13.47
N LYS A 241 -17.03 8.41 -14.24
CA LYS A 241 -16.71 8.34 -15.68
C LYS A 241 -15.64 7.33 -16.07
N GLU A 242 -14.73 6.99 -15.15
CA GLU A 242 -13.64 6.02 -15.38
C GLU A 242 -14.06 4.59 -15.01
N VAL A 243 -15.18 4.40 -14.30
CA VAL A 243 -15.55 3.11 -13.69
C VAL A 243 -15.97 2.09 -14.74
N VAL A 244 -16.80 2.50 -15.72
CA VAL A 244 -17.31 1.59 -16.75
C VAL A 244 -16.17 1.08 -17.64
N GLU A 245 -15.26 1.97 -18.05
CA GLU A 245 -14.03 1.62 -18.78
C GLU A 245 -13.10 0.74 -17.91
N SER A 246 -12.91 1.10 -16.63
CA SER A 246 -12.12 0.31 -15.66
C SER A 246 -12.69 -1.08 -15.37
N MET A 247 -13.98 -1.31 -15.62
CA MET A 247 -14.67 -2.60 -15.55
C MET A 247 -14.70 -3.32 -16.91
N GLY A 248 -13.91 -2.86 -17.88
CA GLY A 248 -13.81 -3.45 -19.21
C GLY A 248 -15.06 -3.30 -20.08
N ASN A 249 -15.95 -2.36 -19.74
CA ASN A 249 -17.30 -2.21 -20.31
C ASN A 249 -18.19 -3.46 -20.15
N MET A 250 -17.88 -4.33 -19.18
CA MET A 250 -18.67 -5.50 -18.82
C MET A 250 -19.65 -5.18 -17.69
N PRO A 251 -20.73 -5.98 -17.49
CA PRO A 251 -21.59 -5.85 -16.32
C PRO A 251 -20.80 -6.02 -15.02
N PHE A 252 -21.04 -5.11 -14.09
CA PHE A 252 -20.39 -5.07 -12.78
C PHE A 252 -21.43 -5.16 -11.66
N TRP A 253 -20.98 -5.46 -10.45
CA TRP A 253 -21.84 -5.52 -9.26
C TRP A 253 -21.68 -4.26 -8.43
N ILE A 254 -22.79 -3.72 -7.93
CA ILE A 254 -22.82 -2.57 -7.02
C ILE A 254 -23.32 -3.06 -5.65
N GLU A 255 -22.53 -2.86 -4.62
CA GLU A 255 -22.88 -3.12 -3.22
C GLU A 255 -22.87 -1.81 -2.43
N THR A 256 -23.74 -1.72 -1.42
CA THR A 256 -23.72 -0.58 -0.48
C THR A 256 -22.42 -0.57 0.32
N LYS A 257 -21.74 0.58 0.37
CA LYS A 257 -20.61 0.77 1.25
C LYS A 257 -21.11 1.10 2.67
N LEU A 258 -21.11 0.07 3.53
CA LEU A 258 -21.36 0.24 4.96
C LEU A 258 -20.23 1.00 5.67
N ASP A 259 -20.61 1.77 6.69
CA ASP A 259 -19.73 2.55 7.58
C ASP A 259 -19.47 1.79 8.90
N GLY A 260 -18.97 0.55 8.77
CA GLY A 260 -18.75 -0.38 9.88
C GLY A 260 -17.28 -0.64 10.21
N GLU A 261 -17.03 -1.77 10.89
CA GLU A 261 -15.69 -2.30 11.12
C GLU A 261 -15.48 -3.62 10.38
N ARG A 262 -14.70 -3.55 9.30
CA ARG A 262 -14.20 -4.70 8.53
C ARG A 262 -13.63 -5.81 9.41
N VAL A 263 -14.24 -6.99 9.32
CA VAL A 263 -13.95 -8.19 10.11
C VAL A 263 -13.83 -9.41 9.20
N GLN A 264 -12.81 -10.23 9.44
CA GLN A 264 -12.73 -11.59 8.90
C GLN A 264 -13.06 -12.59 10.01
N VAL A 265 -13.91 -13.57 9.68
CA VAL A 265 -14.42 -14.58 10.62
C VAL A 265 -13.92 -15.94 10.17
N HIS A 266 -13.11 -16.58 11.01
CA HIS A 266 -12.63 -17.93 10.78
C HIS A 266 -13.41 -18.87 11.70
N LYS A 267 -14.07 -19.88 11.13
CA LYS A 267 -14.85 -20.90 11.84
C LYS A 267 -14.20 -22.26 11.65
N ASP A 268 -14.03 -23.01 12.73
CA ASP A 268 -13.54 -24.38 12.74
C ASP A 268 -14.41 -25.24 13.68
N GLY A 269 -15.46 -25.85 13.13
CA GLY A 269 -16.49 -26.54 13.90
C GLY A 269 -17.27 -25.57 14.80
N GLU A 270 -17.12 -25.72 16.12
CA GLU A 270 -17.63 -24.79 17.14
C GLU A 270 -16.66 -23.63 17.45
N ASN A 271 -15.40 -23.68 17.03
CA ASN A 271 -14.42 -22.63 17.33
C ASN A 271 -14.53 -21.47 16.35
N TYR A 272 -14.50 -20.25 16.87
CA TYR A 272 -14.53 -19.02 16.08
C TYR A 272 -13.35 -18.12 16.43
N ARG A 273 -12.84 -17.39 15.42
CA ARG A 273 -11.90 -16.29 15.60
C ARG A 273 -12.30 -15.10 14.73
N TYR A 274 -12.16 -13.91 15.30
CA TYR A 274 -12.57 -12.65 14.70
C TYR A 274 -11.37 -11.70 14.63
N TRP A 275 -10.95 -11.33 13.43
CA TRP A 275 -9.90 -10.33 13.25
C TRP A 275 -10.42 -9.12 12.48
N SER A 276 -10.04 -7.93 12.95
CA SER A 276 -10.21 -6.70 12.17
C SER A 276 -9.26 -6.67 10.96
N ARG A 277 -9.54 -5.78 10.00
CA ARG A 277 -8.66 -5.44 8.86
C ARG A 277 -7.17 -5.32 9.16
N ASN A 278 -6.80 -4.85 10.35
CA ASN A 278 -5.40 -4.70 10.77
C ASN A 278 -4.92 -5.91 11.58
N SER A 279 -5.45 -7.11 11.34
CA SER A 279 -5.06 -8.38 12.00
C SER A 279 -5.07 -8.28 13.54
N THR A 280 -5.99 -7.49 14.12
CA THR A 280 -6.18 -7.38 15.58
C THR A 280 -7.34 -8.25 15.99
N ASP A 281 -7.11 -9.13 16.97
CA ASP A 281 -8.04 -10.12 17.49
C ASP A 281 -9.14 -9.47 18.35
N PHE A 282 -10.40 -9.75 18.00
CA PHE A 282 -11.62 -9.35 18.70
C PHE A 282 -12.50 -10.55 19.09
N THR A 283 -11.94 -11.76 19.11
CA THR A 283 -12.63 -13.00 19.48
C THR A 283 -13.21 -12.92 20.90
N HIS A 284 -12.48 -12.30 21.83
CA HIS A 284 -12.95 -12.03 23.20
C HIS A 284 -14.23 -11.17 23.29
N LEU A 285 -14.57 -10.42 22.23
CA LEU A 285 -15.75 -9.54 22.17
C LEU A 285 -16.93 -10.27 21.51
N TYR A 286 -16.68 -10.91 20.36
CA TYR A 286 -17.72 -11.53 19.55
C TYR A 286 -18.02 -12.99 19.93
N GLY A 287 -17.09 -13.66 20.62
CA GLY A 287 -17.17 -15.04 21.15
C GLY A 287 -16.16 -16.00 20.51
N ALA A 288 -15.54 -16.88 21.29
CA ALA A 288 -14.69 -17.95 20.74
C ALA A 288 -15.47 -19.22 20.38
N ASN A 289 -16.70 -19.37 20.91
CA ASN A 289 -17.53 -20.57 20.76
C ASN A 289 -19.03 -20.21 20.93
N PRO A 290 -19.98 -21.13 20.68
CA PRO A 290 -21.43 -20.84 20.68
C PRO A 290 -22.04 -20.51 22.05
N ARG A 291 -21.25 -20.50 23.13
CA ARG A 291 -21.72 -20.32 24.51
C ARG A 291 -21.35 -18.95 25.09
N GLU A 292 -20.53 -18.16 24.39
CA GLU A 292 -19.98 -16.88 24.88
C GLU A 292 -19.91 -15.79 23.80
N GLY A 293 -19.80 -14.53 24.24
CA GLY A 293 -19.61 -13.37 23.36
C GLY A 293 -20.88 -12.77 22.79
N SER A 294 -20.75 -11.62 22.13
CA SER A 294 -21.89 -10.79 21.72
C SER A 294 -22.60 -11.24 20.44
N LEU A 295 -21.96 -12.11 19.63
CA LEU A 295 -22.43 -12.50 18.30
C LEU A 295 -22.50 -14.02 18.11
N THR A 296 -21.41 -14.74 18.39
CA THR A 296 -21.26 -16.19 18.10
C THR A 296 -22.44 -17.06 18.56
N PRO A 297 -23.00 -16.89 19.78
CA PRO A 297 -24.13 -17.70 20.26
C PRO A 297 -25.40 -17.53 19.43
N PHE A 298 -25.55 -16.41 18.74
CA PHE A 298 -26.73 -16.07 17.94
C PHE A 298 -26.60 -16.44 16.47
N ILE A 299 -25.38 -16.72 16.00
CA ILE A 299 -25.13 -17.02 14.58
C ILE A 299 -24.71 -18.48 14.33
N HIS A 300 -24.26 -19.23 15.34
CA HIS A 300 -23.72 -20.58 15.15
C HIS A 300 -24.72 -21.54 14.48
N SER A 301 -26.00 -21.48 14.85
CA SER A 301 -27.07 -22.32 14.30
C SER A 301 -27.57 -21.89 12.91
N LEU A 302 -27.08 -20.76 12.37
CA LEU A 302 -27.44 -20.27 11.02
C LEU A 302 -26.56 -20.88 9.93
N PHE A 303 -25.39 -21.41 10.30
CA PHE A 303 -24.48 -22.08 9.38
C PHE A 303 -25.03 -23.45 8.95
N HIS A 304 -24.97 -23.76 7.67
CA HIS A 304 -25.28 -25.10 7.18
C HIS A 304 -24.35 -26.16 7.81
N PRO A 305 -24.83 -27.34 8.27
CA PRO A 305 -24.00 -28.31 9.00
C PRO A 305 -22.76 -28.81 8.24
N LYS A 306 -22.82 -28.88 6.90
CA LYS A 306 -21.66 -29.25 6.06
C LYS A 306 -20.59 -28.15 5.99
N ALA A 307 -20.88 -26.92 6.38
CA ALA A 307 -19.93 -25.80 6.38
C ALA A 307 -19.13 -25.78 7.71
N ALA A 308 -18.35 -26.85 7.92
CA ALA A 308 -17.61 -27.08 9.16
C ALA A 308 -16.49 -26.04 9.33
N GLN A 309 -15.70 -25.81 8.28
CA GLN A 309 -14.58 -24.88 8.26
C GLN A 309 -14.80 -23.77 7.23
N LEU A 310 -14.67 -22.51 7.66
CA LEU A 310 -14.91 -21.34 6.81
C LEU A 310 -13.95 -20.19 7.12
N ILE A 311 -13.65 -19.39 6.10
CA ILE A 311 -13.15 -18.01 6.25
C ILE A 311 -14.12 -17.08 5.51
N LEU A 312 -14.74 -16.17 6.25
CA LEU A 312 -15.64 -15.14 5.74
C LEU A 312 -14.98 -13.77 5.80
N ASP A 313 -15.31 -12.90 4.85
CA ASP A 313 -14.97 -11.48 4.89
C ASP A 313 -16.28 -10.66 4.97
N GLY A 314 -16.36 -9.78 5.96
CA GLY A 314 -17.59 -9.07 6.32
C GLY A 314 -17.34 -7.72 6.96
N GLU A 315 -18.41 -6.95 7.17
CA GLU A 315 -18.40 -5.70 7.91
C GLU A 315 -19.22 -5.89 9.19
N MET A 316 -18.64 -5.58 10.34
CA MET A 316 -19.37 -5.56 11.61
C MET A 316 -20.00 -4.18 11.80
N VAL A 317 -21.31 -4.12 11.98
CA VAL A 317 -22.06 -2.88 12.22
C VAL A 317 -22.79 -2.93 13.56
N GLU A 318 -23.12 -1.78 14.13
CA GLU A 318 -24.09 -1.70 15.22
C GLU A 318 -25.50 -1.66 14.61
N TYR A 319 -26.39 -2.51 15.11
CA TYR A 319 -27.80 -2.57 14.71
C TYR A 319 -28.71 -2.20 15.88
N ASP A 320 -29.68 -1.33 15.63
CA ASP A 320 -30.73 -0.95 16.58
C ASP A 320 -32.02 -1.75 16.28
N PRO A 321 -32.44 -2.69 17.16
CA PRO A 321 -33.61 -3.54 16.93
C PRO A 321 -34.94 -2.80 16.96
N VAL A 322 -34.98 -1.61 17.56
CA VAL A 322 -36.23 -0.83 17.73
C VAL A 322 -36.50 -0.02 16.48
N THR A 323 -35.48 0.63 15.94
CA THR A 323 -35.59 1.41 14.69
C THR A 323 -35.39 0.57 13.44
N LYS A 324 -34.87 -0.66 13.57
CA LYS A 324 -34.43 -1.54 12.47
C LYS A 324 -33.38 -0.88 11.56
N GLN A 325 -32.48 -0.10 12.16
CA GLN A 325 -31.46 0.66 11.42
C GLN A 325 -30.04 0.27 11.83
N ILE A 326 -29.14 0.35 10.85
CA ILE A 326 -27.70 0.33 11.07
C ILE A 326 -27.28 1.71 11.60
N MET A 327 -26.49 1.71 12.67
CA MET A 327 -26.01 2.92 13.33
C MET A 327 -24.67 3.40 12.74
N ASN A 328 -24.35 4.68 12.96
CA ASN A 328 -23.11 5.29 12.49
C ASN A 328 -21.86 4.67 13.12
N PHE A 329 -20.71 4.81 12.44
CA PHE A 329 -19.43 4.26 12.87
C PHE A 329 -18.98 4.66 14.30
N GLY A 330 -18.34 3.72 14.99
CA GLY A 330 -17.56 3.95 16.22
C GLY A 330 -18.16 3.39 17.51
N THR A 331 -19.43 2.99 17.48
CA THR A 331 -20.19 2.47 18.63
C THR A 331 -20.24 0.94 18.72
N VAL A 332 -19.96 0.22 17.63
CA VAL A 332 -20.09 -1.25 17.52
C VAL A 332 -19.32 -2.03 18.61
N LYS A 333 -18.16 -1.52 19.06
CA LYS A 333 -17.41 -2.12 20.17
C LYS A 333 -18.10 -1.94 21.52
N THR A 334 -18.74 -0.79 21.74
CA THR A 334 -19.52 -0.50 22.95
C THR A 334 -20.75 -1.41 23.00
N ALA A 335 -21.48 -1.56 21.89
CA ALA A 335 -22.60 -2.48 21.77
C ALA A 335 -22.18 -3.96 21.96
N GLY A 336 -20.98 -4.35 21.52
CA GLY A 336 -20.43 -5.69 21.76
C GLY A 336 -19.96 -5.94 23.19
N GLY A 337 -19.55 -4.90 23.91
CA GLY A 337 -19.13 -4.98 25.32
C GLY A 337 -20.30 -4.90 26.32
N ASP A 338 -21.50 -4.57 25.86
CA ASP A 338 -22.72 -4.62 26.67
C ASP A 338 -23.16 -6.09 26.83
N HIS A 339 -23.17 -6.58 28.07
CA HIS A 339 -23.61 -7.94 28.44
C HIS A 339 -25.00 -7.99 29.10
N SER A 340 -25.78 -6.90 29.08
CA SER A 340 -27.17 -6.88 29.54
C SER A 340 -28.06 -7.84 28.73
N SER A 341 -29.13 -8.34 29.34
CA SER A 341 -30.06 -9.28 28.71
C SER A 341 -31.24 -8.62 27.98
N ASP A 342 -31.18 -7.31 27.70
CA ASP A 342 -32.25 -6.61 26.99
C ASP A 342 -32.28 -6.99 25.50
N ALA A 343 -33.46 -7.38 25.02
CA ALA A 343 -33.69 -7.75 23.62
C ALA A 343 -33.71 -6.54 22.67
N HIS A 344 -34.04 -5.34 23.19
CA HIS A 344 -34.15 -4.10 22.42
C HIS A 344 -32.83 -3.32 22.32
N LYS A 345 -31.80 -3.74 23.07
CA LYS A 345 -30.52 -3.06 23.04
C LYS A 345 -29.84 -3.16 21.67
N ARG A 346 -29.04 -2.14 21.36
CA ARG A 346 -28.17 -2.13 20.20
C ARG A 346 -27.13 -3.24 20.29
N ARG A 347 -26.85 -3.87 19.17
CA ARG A 347 -26.02 -5.09 19.13
C ARG A 347 -25.13 -5.14 17.89
N PRO A 348 -23.98 -5.84 17.95
CA PRO A 348 -23.20 -6.15 16.76
C PRO A 348 -23.98 -7.05 15.81
N MET A 349 -23.85 -6.75 14.52
CA MET A 349 -24.42 -7.46 13.39
C MET A 349 -23.34 -7.65 12.33
N LEU A 350 -23.25 -8.85 11.77
CA LEU A 350 -22.30 -9.20 10.72
C LEU A 350 -22.98 -9.14 9.34
N LYS A 351 -22.47 -8.27 8.46
CA LYS A 351 -22.81 -8.25 7.02
C LYS A 351 -21.72 -8.94 6.23
N VAL A 352 -21.99 -10.12 5.67
CA VAL A 352 -21.02 -10.92 4.91
C VAL A 352 -21.09 -10.57 3.41
N PHE A 353 -19.95 -10.29 2.77
CA PHE A 353 -19.88 -10.01 1.32
C PHE A 353 -18.83 -10.87 0.58
N ASP A 354 -18.14 -11.79 1.26
CA ASP A 354 -17.23 -12.74 0.61
C ASP A 354 -16.98 -14.01 1.45
N VAL A 355 -16.60 -15.10 0.79
CA VAL A 355 -16.13 -16.36 1.40
C VAL A 355 -14.85 -16.82 0.71
N LEU A 356 -13.80 -17.06 1.49
CA LEU A 356 -12.42 -17.16 1.02
C LEU A 356 -11.78 -18.53 1.30
N PHE A 357 -12.45 -19.37 2.08
CA PHE A 357 -12.04 -20.74 2.38
C PHE A 357 -13.27 -21.55 2.80
N MET A 358 -13.33 -22.81 2.38
CA MET A 358 -14.34 -23.77 2.82
C MET A 358 -13.74 -25.17 2.90
N ASN A 359 -13.89 -25.85 4.04
CA ASN A 359 -13.61 -27.29 4.23
C ASN A 359 -12.28 -27.77 3.60
N GLY A 360 -11.16 -27.07 3.90
CA GLY A 360 -9.82 -27.41 3.41
C GLY A 360 -9.38 -26.64 2.16
N PHE A 361 -10.31 -26.07 1.39
CA PHE A 361 -10.00 -25.42 0.11
C PHE A 361 -10.01 -23.89 0.22
N SER A 362 -8.93 -23.25 -0.26
CA SER A 362 -8.89 -21.80 -0.41
C SER A 362 -9.60 -21.36 -1.69
N LEU A 363 -10.48 -20.36 -1.57
CA LEU A 363 -11.35 -19.88 -2.64
C LEU A 363 -10.86 -18.56 -3.24
N ILE A 364 -9.73 -18.00 -2.77
CA ILE A 364 -9.27 -16.66 -3.20
C ILE A 364 -8.97 -16.57 -4.70
N ALA A 365 -8.56 -17.68 -5.33
CA ALA A 365 -8.32 -17.75 -6.77
C ALA A 365 -9.62 -17.88 -7.60
N GLN A 366 -10.75 -18.22 -6.98
CA GLN A 366 -12.04 -18.35 -7.67
C GLN A 366 -12.64 -16.96 -7.98
N PRO A 367 -13.37 -16.79 -9.09
CA PRO A 367 -14.08 -15.55 -9.40
C PRO A 367 -15.07 -15.15 -8.30
N LEU A 368 -15.24 -13.84 -8.08
CA LEU A 368 -16.19 -13.29 -7.10
C LEU A 368 -17.61 -13.86 -7.27
N MET A 369 -18.04 -14.08 -8.51
CA MET A 369 -19.33 -14.71 -8.82
C MET A 369 -19.51 -16.08 -8.14
N ALA A 370 -18.56 -17.00 -8.35
CA ALA A 370 -18.59 -18.32 -7.74
C ALA A 370 -18.52 -18.25 -6.19
N ARG A 371 -17.76 -17.30 -5.64
CA ARG A 371 -17.68 -17.09 -4.18
C ARG A 371 -19.02 -16.62 -3.60
N GLN A 372 -19.71 -15.73 -4.30
CA GLN A 372 -21.03 -15.21 -3.90
C GLN A 372 -22.15 -16.24 -4.05
N GLU A 373 -22.13 -17.09 -5.08
CA GLU A 373 -23.08 -18.21 -5.25
C GLU A 373 -23.02 -19.25 -4.11
N MET A 374 -21.89 -19.34 -3.39
CA MET A 374 -21.75 -20.19 -2.21
C MET A 374 -22.36 -19.58 -0.94
N LEU A 375 -22.51 -18.26 -0.82
CA LEU A 375 -22.98 -17.63 0.43
C LEU A 375 -24.40 -18.10 0.83
N PRO A 376 -25.42 -18.15 -0.06
CA PRO A 376 -26.75 -18.67 0.28
C PRO A 376 -26.75 -20.16 0.68
N GLN A 377 -25.78 -20.94 0.21
CA GLN A 377 -25.63 -22.36 0.55
C GLN A 377 -25.00 -22.55 1.95
N ILE A 378 -24.13 -21.62 2.36
CA ILE A 378 -23.56 -21.56 3.71
C ILE A 378 -24.61 -21.07 4.73
N PHE A 379 -25.44 -20.10 4.33
CA PHE A 379 -26.45 -19.46 5.17
C PHE A 379 -27.87 -19.71 4.63
N PRO A 380 -28.43 -20.93 4.79
CA PRO A 380 -29.78 -21.25 4.33
C PRO A 380 -30.88 -20.44 5.05
N LYS A 381 -30.54 -19.74 6.13
CA LYS A 381 -31.40 -18.78 6.84
C LYS A 381 -30.56 -17.60 7.33
N GLU A 382 -30.91 -16.40 6.88
CA GLU A 382 -30.40 -15.15 7.46
C GLU A 382 -31.14 -14.80 8.76
N CYS A 383 -30.53 -13.97 9.60
CA CYS A 383 -31.13 -13.52 10.86
C CYS A 383 -30.99 -12.00 10.99
N GLU A 384 -32.14 -11.32 10.85
CA GLU A 384 -32.24 -9.86 10.83
C GLU A 384 -31.52 -9.24 12.05
N GLY A 385 -30.59 -8.32 11.79
CA GLY A 385 -29.86 -7.65 12.87
C GLY A 385 -28.86 -8.54 13.63
N ARG A 386 -28.46 -9.69 13.05
CA ARG A 386 -27.41 -10.59 13.57
C ARG A 386 -26.43 -11.03 12.48
N LEU A 387 -26.92 -11.69 11.44
CA LEU A 387 -26.12 -12.14 10.31
C LEU A 387 -26.96 -12.06 9.05
N GLU A 388 -26.49 -11.28 8.09
CA GLU A 388 -27.12 -11.09 6.79
C GLU A 388 -26.06 -11.09 5.68
N ILE A 389 -26.45 -11.54 4.49
CA ILE A 389 -25.61 -11.42 3.29
C ILE A 389 -25.72 -9.97 2.78
N MET A 390 -24.65 -9.47 2.16
CA MET A 390 -24.67 -8.19 1.46
C MET A 390 -25.39 -8.36 0.10
N PRO A 391 -26.51 -7.66 -0.15
CA PRO A 391 -27.12 -7.66 -1.46
C PRO A 391 -26.25 -6.87 -2.45
N HIS A 392 -26.24 -7.32 -3.70
CA HIS A 392 -25.62 -6.62 -4.82
C HIS A 392 -26.65 -6.37 -5.93
N THR A 393 -26.48 -5.31 -6.70
CA THR A 393 -27.25 -5.03 -7.93
C THR A 393 -26.33 -5.04 -9.15
N VAL A 394 -26.88 -5.32 -10.34
CA VAL A 394 -26.10 -5.36 -11.58
C VAL A 394 -26.09 -3.98 -12.24
N GLY A 395 -24.91 -3.41 -12.40
CA GLY A 395 -24.65 -2.16 -13.10
C GLY A 395 -24.00 -2.39 -14.47
N THR A 396 -24.34 -1.54 -15.43
CA THR A 396 -23.74 -1.53 -16.79
C THR A 396 -23.39 -0.12 -17.28
N THR A 397 -23.87 0.92 -16.59
CA THR A 397 -23.74 2.32 -17.00
C THR A 397 -23.35 3.20 -15.81
N GLU A 398 -22.86 4.42 -16.10
CA GLU A 398 -22.64 5.45 -15.07
C GLU A 398 -23.92 5.79 -14.30
N GLN A 399 -25.09 5.75 -14.95
CA GLN A 399 -26.35 6.09 -14.32
C GLN A 399 -26.71 5.11 -13.20
N HIS A 400 -26.54 3.79 -13.42
CA HIS A 400 -26.81 2.79 -12.36
C HIS A 400 -25.92 3.00 -11.12
N ILE A 401 -24.71 3.56 -11.30
CA ILE A 401 -23.82 3.93 -10.20
C ILE A 401 -24.36 5.15 -9.45
N ILE A 402 -24.83 6.17 -10.18
CA ILE A 402 -25.42 7.39 -9.59
C ILE A 402 -26.69 7.04 -8.81
N ASP A 403 -27.60 6.26 -9.40
CA ASP A 403 -28.85 5.83 -8.76
C ASP A 403 -28.58 5.06 -7.45
N ALA A 404 -27.56 4.18 -7.45
CA ALA A 404 -27.15 3.44 -6.26
C ALA A 404 -26.46 4.32 -5.20
N ILE A 405 -25.74 5.38 -5.61
CA ILE A 405 -25.16 6.37 -4.69
C ILE A 405 -26.26 7.20 -4.04
N ASP A 406 -27.28 7.61 -4.81
CA ASP A 406 -28.42 8.38 -4.29
C ASP A 406 -29.22 7.53 -3.30
N ALA A 407 -29.54 6.28 -3.63
CA ALA A 407 -30.17 5.33 -2.71
C ALA A 407 -29.34 5.13 -1.41
N ALA A 408 -28.04 4.86 -1.54
CA ALA A 408 -27.14 4.73 -0.39
C ALA A 408 -27.08 6.01 0.46
N THR A 409 -27.22 7.19 -0.15
CA THR A 409 -27.23 8.48 0.54
C THR A 409 -28.54 8.71 1.29
N MET A 410 -29.68 8.35 0.70
CA MET A 410 -31.00 8.37 1.34
C MET A 410 -31.04 7.46 2.58
N ASP A 411 -30.45 6.26 2.48
CA ASP A 411 -30.32 5.29 3.58
C ASP A 411 -29.15 5.58 4.54
N HIS A 412 -28.57 6.78 4.45
CA HIS A 412 -27.51 7.29 5.34
C HIS A 412 -26.23 6.42 5.38
N GLN A 413 -25.89 5.75 4.29
CA GLN A 413 -24.69 4.91 4.13
C GLN A 413 -23.46 5.73 3.69
N GLU A 414 -22.29 5.10 3.54
CA GLU A 414 -21.01 5.79 3.21
C GLU A 414 -20.80 6.03 1.70
N GLY A 415 -21.59 5.37 0.86
CA GLY A 415 -21.45 5.34 -0.60
C GLY A 415 -21.67 3.94 -1.16
N VAL A 416 -20.97 3.59 -2.24
CA VAL A 416 -21.05 2.27 -2.90
C VAL A 416 -19.67 1.66 -3.17
N ILE A 417 -19.63 0.34 -3.26
CA ILE A 417 -18.52 -0.43 -3.81
C ILE A 417 -18.97 -1.04 -5.14
N VAL A 418 -18.25 -0.74 -6.22
CA VAL A 418 -18.41 -1.40 -7.51
C VAL A 418 -17.39 -2.53 -7.61
N LYS A 419 -17.82 -3.75 -7.95
CA LYS A 419 -16.98 -4.95 -8.04
C LYS A 419 -17.07 -5.61 -9.41
N ASN A 420 -15.93 -6.08 -9.91
CA ASN A 420 -15.81 -6.97 -11.06
C ASN A 420 -16.24 -8.41 -10.66
N PRO A 421 -17.32 -8.98 -11.23
CA PRO A 421 -17.78 -10.34 -10.88
C PRO A 421 -16.77 -11.44 -11.23
N GLN A 422 -15.88 -11.19 -12.19
CA GLN A 422 -14.84 -12.14 -12.60
C GLN A 422 -13.56 -12.06 -11.74
N SER A 423 -13.50 -11.13 -10.77
CA SER A 423 -12.27 -10.90 -9.99
C SER A 423 -11.96 -11.99 -8.98
N ALA A 424 -10.70 -12.46 -8.99
CA ALA A 424 -10.10 -13.18 -7.88
C ALA A 424 -9.98 -12.25 -6.65
N TYR A 425 -9.96 -12.84 -5.46
CA TYR A 425 -9.68 -12.11 -4.23
C TYR A 425 -8.17 -11.93 -4.07
N VAL A 426 -7.69 -10.69 -4.02
CA VAL A 426 -6.25 -10.38 -3.88
C VAL A 426 -5.97 -9.81 -2.49
N PRO A 427 -5.38 -10.58 -1.56
CA PRO A 427 -5.01 -10.10 -0.22
C PRO A 427 -4.12 -8.85 -0.29
N ASN A 428 -4.43 -7.83 0.51
CA ASN A 428 -3.83 -6.48 0.49
C ASN A 428 -3.92 -5.73 -0.87
N GLY A 429 -4.50 -6.34 -1.90
CA GLY A 429 -4.57 -5.81 -3.25
C GLY A 429 -5.40 -4.53 -3.32
N ARG A 430 -4.99 -3.59 -4.17
CA ARG A 430 -5.75 -2.37 -4.51
C ARG A 430 -5.90 -2.23 -6.02
N GLY A 431 -6.40 -3.31 -6.63
CA GLY A 431 -6.67 -3.41 -8.06
C GLY A 431 -7.80 -2.50 -8.53
N GLN A 432 -8.15 -2.64 -9.81
CA GLN A 432 -9.31 -1.95 -10.40
C GLN A 432 -10.61 -2.73 -10.19
N ASP A 433 -10.50 -4.00 -9.79
CA ASP A 433 -11.63 -4.91 -9.58
C ASP A 433 -12.62 -4.44 -8.52
N TRP A 434 -12.17 -3.73 -7.50
CA TRP A 434 -13.00 -3.22 -6.41
C TRP A 434 -12.81 -1.71 -6.32
N ILE A 435 -13.83 -0.94 -6.66
CA ILE A 435 -13.81 0.53 -6.68
C ILE A 435 -14.76 1.04 -5.61
N LYS A 436 -14.28 1.91 -4.72
CA LYS A 436 -15.16 2.68 -3.83
C LYS A 436 -15.50 4.01 -4.46
N ILE A 437 -16.79 4.32 -4.47
CA ILE A 437 -17.32 5.60 -4.91
C ILE A 437 -18.14 6.14 -3.76
N LYS A 438 -17.98 7.42 -3.50
CA LYS A 438 -18.66 8.09 -2.41
C LYS A 438 -19.24 9.41 -2.88
N PRO A 439 -20.34 9.86 -2.27
CA PRO A 439 -20.91 11.17 -2.54
C PRO A 439 -19.87 12.30 -2.47
N GLU A 440 -18.94 12.30 -1.47
CA GLU A 440 -17.96 13.40 -1.33
C GLU A 440 -16.87 13.45 -2.42
N TYR A 441 -16.89 12.51 -3.37
CA TYR A 441 -15.98 12.47 -4.52
C TYR A 441 -16.59 13.07 -5.80
N MET A 442 -17.87 13.42 -5.77
CA MET A 442 -18.60 14.02 -6.89
C MET A 442 -18.52 15.55 -6.79
N ASP A 443 -18.17 16.21 -7.89
CA ASP A 443 -18.15 17.66 -7.95
C ASP A 443 -19.58 18.22 -8.04
N GLY A 444 -19.85 19.31 -7.32
CA GLY A 444 -21.20 19.92 -7.22
C GLY A 444 -22.16 19.26 -6.21
N VAL A 445 -21.89 18.04 -5.73
CA VAL A 445 -22.81 17.28 -4.83
C VAL A 445 -22.64 17.64 -3.35
N PHE A 446 -21.54 18.30 -2.96
CA PHE A 446 -21.25 18.67 -1.58
C PHE A 446 -21.09 20.17 -1.42
N ASP A 447 -21.85 20.74 -0.48
CA ASP A 447 -21.66 22.12 -0.05
C ASP A 447 -20.26 22.27 0.56
N SER A 448 -19.44 23.10 -0.08
CA SER A 448 -18.17 23.54 0.46
C SER A 448 -18.41 24.58 1.56
N LEU A 449 -17.74 24.41 2.70
CA LEU A 449 -17.88 25.29 3.86
C LEU A 449 -16.70 26.27 3.90
N ASP A 450 -17.00 27.56 3.90
CA ASP A 450 -16.00 28.63 4.01
C ASP A 450 -15.73 28.95 5.49
N VAL A 451 -14.63 28.46 6.06
CA VAL A 451 -14.32 28.60 7.49
C VAL A 451 -13.10 29.48 7.72
N LEU A 452 -13.11 30.24 8.82
CA LEU A 452 -11.99 31.09 9.21
C LEU A 452 -10.93 30.29 9.95
N ILE A 453 -9.65 30.39 9.58
CA ILE A 453 -8.57 29.87 10.43
C ILE A 453 -8.46 30.75 11.69
N VAL A 454 -8.36 30.15 12.88
CA VAL A 454 -8.13 30.89 14.14
C VAL A 454 -6.94 30.40 14.92
N GLY A 455 -6.51 29.14 14.74
CA GLY A 455 -5.35 28.58 15.42
C GLY A 455 -4.58 27.58 14.58
N GLY A 456 -3.36 27.27 15.00
CA GLY A 456 -2.46 26.34 14.35
C GLY A 456 -1.94 25.28 15.32
N TYR A 457 -1.55 24.13 14.76
CA TYR A 457 -0.84 23.08 15.49
C TYR A 457 0.44 22.71 14.75
N TYR A 458 1.55 22.66 15.49
CA TYR A 458 2.86 22.28 14.97
C TYR A 458 2.83 20.84 14.43
N GLY A 459 3.54 20.63 13.32
CA GLY A 459 3.66 19.32 12.72
C GLY A 459 4.53 18.35 13.49
N THR A 460 4.42 17.08 13.12
CA THR A 460 5.29 16.02 13.62
C THR A 460 5.98 15.31 12.45
N GLY A 461 7.19 14.81 12.69
CA GLY A 461 8.03 14.16 11.67
C GLY A 461 8.26 15.06 10.46
N ALA A 462 7.92 14.57 9.26
CA ALA A 462 8.15 15.29 7.99
C ALA A 462 7.40 16.64 7.84
N ARG A 463 6.50 16.98 8.77
CA ARG A 463 5.81 18.28 8.82
C ARG A 463 6.23 19.16 10.02
N GLY A 464 7.14 18.71 10.88
CA GLY A 464 7.50 19.40 12.13
C GLY A 464 8.72 20.33 12.07
N GLY A 465 9.56 20.21 11.04
CA GLY A 465 10.77 21.02 10.94
C GLY A 465 10.47 22.52 10.86
N GLN A 466 11.33 23.33 11.51
CA GLN A 466 11.29 24.80 11.49
C GLN A 466 9.99 25.43 12.03
N GLY A 467 9.27 24.76 12.94
CA GLY A 467 8.03 25.30 13.51
C GLY A 467 6.85 25.35 12.53
N ALA A 468 6.88 24.53 11.47
CA ALA A 468 5.81 24.49 10.49
C ALA A 468 4.49 23.97 11.10
N LEU A 469 3.39 24.66 10.79
CA LEU A 469 2.04 24.26 11.19
C LEU A 469 1.49 23.23 10.20
N SER A 470 0.92 22.14 10.73
CA SER A 470 0.49 20.97 9.94
C SER A 470 -1.02 20.78 9.87
N SER A 471 -1.73 21.46 10.77
CA SER A 471 -3.18 21.46 10.87
C SER A 471 -3.64 22.73 11.55
N PHE A 472 -4.88 23.13 11.28
CA PHE A 472 -5.45 24.40 11.68
C PHE A 472 -6.75 24.18 12.43
N LEU A 473 -6.95 24.98 13.47
CA LEU A 473 -8.21 25.14 14.16
C LEU A 473 -9.02 26.20 13.42
N CYS A 474 -10.23 25.84 13.02
CA CYS A 474 -11.12 26.68 12.23
C CYS A 474 -12.37 27.07 13.04
N ALA A 475 -12.91 28.23 12.73
CA ALA A 475 -14.07 28.82 13.39
C ALA A 475 -15.12 29.29 12.37
N VAL A 476 -16.32 29.52 12.90
CA VAL A 476 -17.48 30.11 12.24
C VAL A 476 -17.92 31.35 13.00
N GLN A 477 -18.59 32.29 12.32
CA GLN A 477 -19.04 33.53 12.93
C GLN A 477 -20.27 33.31 13.84
N ASP A 478 -20.26 33.85 15.05
CA ASP A 478 -21.42 33.82 15.94
C ASP A 478 -22.38 34.98 15.64
N ASN A 479 -23.47 34.66 14.93
CA ASN A 479 -24.60 35.55 14.71
C ASN A 479 -25.86 35.14 15.50
N THR A 480 -25.69 34.35 16.56
CA THR A 480 -26.79 33.88 17.42
C THR A 480 -27.00 34.80 18.63
N ALA A 481 -28.01 34.50 19.48
CA ALA A 481 -28.20 35.22 20.74
C ALA A 481 -26.98 35.12 21.71
N LYS A 482 -26.09 34.13 21.54
CA LYS A 482 -24.82 34.03 22.29
C LYS A 482 -23.81 35.11 21.91
N SER A 483 -23.95 35.74 20.74
CA SER A 483 -23.12 36.88 20.28
C SER A 483 -23.20 38.10 21.24
N ALA A 484 -24.27 38.19 22.05
CA ALA A 484 -24.39 39.17 23.14
C ALA A 484 -23.30 39.05 24.23
N THR A 485 -22.52 37.97 24.26
CA THR A 485 -21.35 37.80 25.13
C THR A 485 -20.11 38.58 24.67
N GLY A 486 -20.15 39.21 23.49
CA GLY A 486 -19.05 40.00 22.90
C GLY A 486 -18.04 39.19 22.09
N LYS A 487 -18.14 37.86 22.07
CA LYS A 487 -17.33 36.97 21.21
C LYS A 487 -17.91 36.96 19.80
N LYS A 488 -17.05 36.99 18.78
CA LYS A 488 -17.44 37.10 17.37
C LYS A 488 -17.40 35.78 16.60
N TYR A 489 -16.63 34.80 17.09
CA TYR A 489 -16.39 33.52 16.41
C TYR A 489 -16.49 32.34 17.39
N LEU A 490 -17.01 31.20 16.93
CA LEU A 490 -16.98 29.93 17.68
C LEU A 490 -16.04 28.95 16.98
N THR A 491 -15.12 28.33 17.73
CA THR A 491 -14.34 27.19 17.22
C THR A 491 -15.25 26.06 16.75
N PHE A 492 -14.92 25.43 15.62
CA PHE A 492 -15.86 24.57 14.88
C PHE A 492 -15.24 23.25 14.43
N CYS A 493 -14.05 23.26 13.82
CA CYS A 493 -13.39 22.01 13.39
C CYS A 493 -11.87 22.16 13.32
N LYS A 494 -11.18 21.02 13.14
CA LYS A 494 -9.74 20.96 12.89
C LYS A 494 -9.45 20.32 11.53
N VAL A 495 -8.71 21.00 10.68
CA VAL A 495 -8.33 20.52 9.34
C VAL A 495 -6.82 20.28 9.24
N GLY A 496 -6.41 19.15 8.65
CA GLY A 496 -4.99 18.78 8.48
C GLY A 496 -4.71 17.92 7.24
N SER A 497 -5.68 17.84 6.33
CA SER A 497 -5.66 17.05 5.11
C SER A 497 -6.19 17.87 3.93
N GLY A 498 -5.78 17.55 2.70
CA GLY A 498 -5.99 18.39 1.51
C GLY A 498 -4.93 19.47 1.31
N LEU A 499 -4.18 19.80 2.36
CA LEU A 499 -3.12 20.81 2.36
C LEU A 499 -1.90 20.39 1.51
N THR A 500 -1.71 21.09 0.39
CA THR A 500 -0.42 21.33 -0.28
C THR A 500 0.45 22.28 0.57
N PHE A 501 1.74 22.44 0.23
CA PHE A 501 2.72 23.22 1.02
C PHE A 501 2.49 24.75 1.04
N GLU A 502 1.34 25.23 0.54
CA GLU A 502 1.05 26.64 0.23
C GLU A 502 0.62 27.47 1.45
N ILE A 503 0.21 26.86 2.58
CA ILE A 503 -0.21 27.61 3.80
C ILE A 503 0.96 28.31 4.55
N ARG A 504 2.16 28.39 3.96
CA ARG A 504 3.12 29.47 4.30
C ARG A 504 2.51 30.88 4.15
N LEU A 505 1.42 31.02 3.39
CA LEU A 505 0.67 32.26 3.15
C LEU A 505 0.06 32.94 4.40
N VAL A 506 -0.07 32.27 5.56
CA VAL A 506 -0.60 32.92 6.77
C VAL A 506 0.42 33.85 7.47
N GLY A 507 1.69 33.80 7.04
CA GLY A 507 2.75 34.70 7.51
C GLY A 507 3.11 34.56 8.99
N ASP A 508 3.98 35.46 9.47
CA ASP A 508 4.50 35.48 10.84
C ASP A 508 3.53 36.17 11.84
N HIS A 509 2.23 35.98 11.66
CA HIS A 509 1.19 36.62 12.48
C HIS A 509 0.67 35.76 13.64
N TRP A 510 1.27 34.58 13.82
CA TRP A 510 1.00 33.65 14.89
C TRP A 510 1.48 34.15 16.24
N LYS A 511 0.63 34.01 17.25
CA LYS A 511 0.93 34.28 18.67
C LYS A 511 0.89 32.97 19.44
N GLU A 512 1.75 32.83 20.45
CA GLU A 512 1.68 31.72 21.40
C GLU A 512 0.30 31.68 22.08
N TYR A 513 -0.40 30.55 22.02
CA TYR A 513 -1.69 30.43 22.70
C TYR A 513 -1.47 30.08 24.18
N ARG A 514 -1.75 31.02 25.08
CA ARG A 514 -1.58 30.86 26.54
C ARG A 514 -2.88 30.50 27.27
N HIS A 515 -3.96 31.23 26.99
CA HIS A 515 -5.24 31.05 27.66
C HIS A 515 -6.41 31.61 26.85
N TYR A 516 -7.61 31.04 26.99
CA TYR A 516 -8.80 31.51 26.26
C TYR A 516 -9.18 32.96 26.59
N ARG A 517 -8.93 33.39 27.84
CA ARG A 517 -9.21 34.76 28.33
C ARG A 517 -8.41 35.85 27.60
N GLU A 518 -7.26 35.52 27.03
CA GLU A 518 -6.44 36.48 26.26
C GLU A 518 -7.00 36.72 24.86
N ASN A 519 -7.99 35.94 24.43
CA ASN A 519 -8.53 35.94 23.06
C ASN A 519 -10.06 36.14 23.08
N PRO A 520 -10.57 37.27 23.60
CA PRO A 520 -12.01 37.50 23.85
C PRO A 520 -12.85 37.58 22.56
N TRP A 521 -12.25 37.56 21.39
CA TRP A 521 -12.94 37.56 20.10
C TRP A 521 -13.43 36.17 19.65
N VAL A 522 -12.95 35.07 20.28
CA VAL A 522 -13.31 33.69 19.94
C VAL A 522 -13.74 32.87 21.15
N GLU A 523 -14.78 32.05 21.00
CA GLU A 523 -15.11 31.00 21.97
C GLU A 523 -14.37 29.69 21.67
N MET A 524 -13.75 29.15 22.72
CA MET A 524 -13.09 27.87 22.74
C MET A 524 -13.56 27.10 23.96
N ILE A 525 -13.83 25.80 23.82
CA ILE A 525 -13.95 24.91 24.97
C ILE A 525 -12.54 24.69 25.54
N ASP A 526 -12.37 24.82 26.86
CA ASP A 526 -11.10 24.59 27.55
C ASP A 526 -10.82 23.08 27.68
N ASN A 527 -10.57 22.45 26.54
CA ASN A 527 -10.23 21.05 26.40
C ASN A 527 -8.76 20.95 25.98
N ALA A 528 -7.92 20.44 26.88
CA ALA A 528 -6.46 20.35 26.69
C ALA A 528 -6.03 19.58 25.41
N LYS A 529 -6.91 18.78 24.80
CA LYS A 529 -6.63 18.09 23.52
C LYS A 529 -6.88 18.97 22.28
N MET A 530 -7.71 20.01 22.43
CA MET A 530 -8.20 20.86 21.34
C MET A 530 -7.62 22.28 21.37
N ARG A 531 -7.00 22.66 22.49
CA ARG A 531 -6.11 23.81 22.61
C ARG A 531 -5.12 23.89 21.42
N PRO A 532 -5.10 24.98 20.63
CA PRO A 532 -4.10 25.17 19.59
C PRO A 532 -2.72 25.48 20.21
N ASP A 533 -1.65 25.23 19.47
CA ASP A 533 -0.29 25.59 19.90
C ASP A 533 -0.06 27.11 19.70
N VAL A 534 -0.61 27.65 18.61
CA VAL A 534 -0.59 29.10 18.28
C VAL A 534 -1.96 29.59 17.82
N ILE A 535 -2.22 30.88 18.02
CA ILE A 535 -3.46 31.56 17.64
C ILE A 535 -3.17 32.74 16.71
N ILE A 536 -4.13 33.12 15.86
CA ILE A 536 -4.02 34.27 14.95
C ILE A 536 -5.28 35.13 15.04
N ASP A 537 -5.11 36.46 15.08
CA ASP A 537 -6.24 37.39 15.12
C ASP A 537 -7.03 37.35 13.80
N PRO A 538 -8.37 37.45 13.83
CA PRO A 538 -9.23 37.33 12.63
C PRO A 538 -8.82 38.27 11.49
N GLU A 539 -8.43 39.50 11.79
CA GLU A 539 -8.04 40.53 10.80
C GLU A 539 -6.77 40.18 10.00
N ARG A 540 -5.96 39.24 10.50
CA ARG A 540 -4.73 38.76 9.85
C ARG A 540 -4.84 37.33 9.35
N SER A 541 -5.99 36.71 9.53
CA SER A 541 -6.23 35.33 9.16
C SER A 541 -6.95 35.22 7.82
N ILE A 542 -6.98 33.99 7.28
CA ILE A 542 -7.56 33.67 5.98
C ILE A 542 -8.80 32.79 6.14
N VAL A 543 -9.77 33.00 5.25
CA VAL A 543 -10.87 32.06 5.04
C VAL A 543 -10.39 30.95 4.10
N ILE A 544 -10.74 29.72 4.43
CA ILE A 544 -10.46 28.54 3.61
C ILE A 544 -11.73 27.81 3.26
N GLU A 545 -11.77 27.26 2.06
CA GLU A 545 -12.83 26.38 1.61
C GLU A 545 -12.51 24.95 2.05
N ILE A 546 -13.44 24.31 2.77
CA ILE A 546 -13.31 22.91 3.19
C ILE A 546 -14.50 22.07 2.71
N LYS A 547 -14.25 20.79 2.38
CA LYS A 547 -15.30 19.77 2.21
C LYS A 547 -15.24 18.77 3.37
N ALA A 548 -16.38 18.28 3.79
CA ALA A 548 -16.51 17.25 4.84
C ALA A 548 -17.64 16.28 4.48
N ALA A 549 -17.66 15.10 5.09
CA ALA A 549 -18.68 14.08 4.80
C ALA A 549 -19.99 14.39 5.54
N GLU A 550 -19.91 14.77 6.81
CA GLU A 550 -21.07 15.03 7.67
C GLU A 550 -20.71 15.98 8.82
N PHE A 551 -21.71 16.67 9.32
CA PHE A 551 -21.71 17.33 10.61
C PHE A 551 -21.94 16.31 11.73
N VAL A 552 -21.26 16.49 12.86
CA VAL A 552 -21.45 15.74 14.10
C VAL A 552 -21.90 16.71 15.19
N ALA A 553 -23.11 16.54 15.70
CA ALA A 553 -23.67 17.36 16.79
C ALA A 553 -23.22 16.88 18.18
N ASN A 554 -23.51 17.69 19.21
CA ASN A 554 -23.27 17.39 20.63
C ASN A 554 -21.81 17.06 20.94
N THR A 555 -20.89 17.91 20.49
CA THR A 555 -19.44 17.72 20.64
C THR A 555 -18.83 18.60 21.73
N ASP A 556 -18.29 17.98 22.79
CA ASP A 556 -17.55 18.68 23.87
C ASP A 556 -16.11 19.08 23.45
N SER A 557 -15.84 19.15 22.14
CA SER A 557 -14.51 19.42 21.59
C SER A 557 -14.37 20.81 20.97
N TYR A 558 -15.48 21.48 20.65
CA TYR A 558 -15.52 22.75 19.92
C TYR A 558 -16.64 23.63 20.48
N ALA A 559 -16.49 24.96 20.43
CA ALA A 559 -17.49 25.88 20.99
C ALA A 559 -18.78 25.95 20.16
N ALA A 560 -18.70 25.70 18.85
CA ALA A 560 -19.85 25.34 18.05
C ALA A 560 -20.33 23.96 18.51
N GLU A 561 -21.64 23.83 18.77
CA GLU A 561 -22.32 22.59 19.19
C GLU A 561 -22.27 21.47 18.12
N TYR A 562 -21.59 21.74 17.00
CA TYR A 562 -21.41 20.91 15.83
C TYR A 562 -19.94 20.94 15.41
N THR A 563 -19.45 19.82 14.86
CA THR A 563 -18.16 19.76 14.15
C THR A 563 -18.29 18.96 12.86
N LEU A 564 -17.19 18.69 12.17
CA LEU A 564 -17.16 18.01 10.87
C LEU A 564 -16.40 16.69 10.92
N ARG A 565 -16.93 15.67 10.26
CA ARG A 565 -16.25 14.40 10.00
C ARG A 565 -15.50 14.47 8.67
N PHE A 566 -14.23 14.06 8.72
CA PHE A 566 -13.28 14.07 7.60
C PHE A 566 -13.13 15.43 6.87
N PRO A 567 -12.97 16.57 7.56
CA PRO A 567 -12.73 17.85 6.91
C PRO A 567 -11.43 17.83 6.10
N ARG A 568 -11.53 18.31 4.86
CA ARG A 568 -10.44 18.45 3.89
C ARG A 568 -10.39 19.88 3.40
N PHE A 569 -9.21 20.47 3.40
CA PHE A 569 -8.94 21.71 2.68
C PHE A 569 -9.12 21.49 1.18
N MET A 570 -9.78 22.45 0.53
CA MET A 570 -9.95 22.51 -0.93
C MET A 570 -9.08 23.62 -1.53
N ARG A 571 -9.25 24.86 -1.06
CA ARG A 571 -8.50 26.05 -1.50
C ARG A 571 -8.56 27.17 -0.46
N ILE A 572 -7.70 28.19 -0.63
CA ILE A 572 -7.83 29.47 0.09
C ILE A 572 -8.93 30.30 -0.58
N ARG A 573 -9.65 31.10 0.21
CA ARG A 573 -10.65 32.06 -0.26
C ARG A 573 -10.08 33.48 -0.18
N ASP A 574 -9.14 33.79 -1.07
CA ASP A 574 -8.57 35.14 -1.19
C ASP A 574 -9.63 36.20 -1.58
N ASP A 575 -10.79 35.74 -2.06
CA ASP A 575 -11.99 36.53 -2.34
C ASP A 575 -12.87 36.83 -1.10
N LYS A 576 -12.50 36.33 0.09
CA LYS A 576 -13.26 36.48 1.34
C LYS A 576 -12.43 36.99 2.51
N ASP A 577 -13.07 37.84 3.31
CA ASP A 577 -12.56 38.32 4.58
C ASP A 577 -13.08 37.48 5.77
N ALA A 578 -12.50 37.68 6.95
CA ALA A 578 -12.92 36.99 8.18
C ALA A 578 -14.42 37.19 8.52
N THR A 579 -15.01 38.31 8.12
CA THR A 579 -16.44 38.62 8.33
C THR A 579 -17.40 37.91 7.39
N SER A 580 -16.91 37.31 6.30
CA SER A 580 -17.69 36.57 5.28
C SER A 580 -17.46 35.05 5.32
N CYS A 581 -16.85 34.54 6.39
CA CYS A 581 -16.88 33.11 6.71
C CYS A 581 -18.29 32.65 7.12
N LEU A 582 -18.51 31.34 7.06
CA LEU A 582 -19.75 30.66 7.43
C LEU A 582 -20.22 31.08 8.83
N THR A 583 -21.52 31.29 8.98
CA THR A 583 -22.14 31.72 10.25
C THR A 583 -22.83 30.56 10.98
N MET A 584 -22.97 30.65 12.30
CA MET A 584 -23.66 29.64 13.11
C MET A 584 -25.12 29.41 12.69
N SER A 585 -25.84 30.45 12.29
CA SER A 585 -27.20 30.31 11.75
C SER A 585 -27.26 29.49 10.45
N GLU A 586 -26.19 29.53 9.65
CA GLU A 586 -26.08 28.72 8.44
C GLU A 586 -25.69 27.28 8.76
N VAL A 587 -24.80 27.06 9.73
CA VAL A 587 -24.52 25.72 10.28
C VAL A 587 -25.80 25.05 10.78
N HIS A 588 -26.64 25.77 11.54
CA HIS A 588 -27.94 25.25 12.00
C HIS A 588 -28.91 24.92 10.86
N ARG A 589 -28.94 25.76 9.82
CA ARG A 589 -29.76 25.52 8.61
C ARG A 589 -29.29 24.27 7.89
N MET A 590 -28.00 24.22 7.53
CA MET A 590 -27.38 23.07 6.86
C MET A 590 -27.58 21.79 7.65
N TYR A 591 -27.29 21.77 8.96
CA TYR A 591 -27.48 20.58 9.79
C TYR A 591 -28.93 20.05 9.76
N ARG A 592 -29.92 20.95 9.80
CA ARG A 592 -31.35 20.61 9.75
C ARG A 592 -31.76 20.07 8.39
N ASP A 593 -31.44 20.78 7.32
CA ASP A 593 -31.88 20.47 5.96
C ASP A 593 -31.29 19.13 5.48
N PHE A 594 -30.06 18.85 5.91
CA PHE A 594 -29.28 17.67 5.56
C PHE A 594 -29.30 16.53 6.60
N LYS A 595 -29.99 16.70 7.74
CA LYS A 595 -29.90 15.79 8.92
C LYS A 595 -28.45 15.40 9.31
N GLY A 596 -27.50 16.29 9.04
CA GLY A 596 -26.07 16.07 9.26
C GLY A 596 -25.22 15.71 8.02
N LYS A 597 -25.73 15.05 6.97
CA LYS A 597 -24.88 14.63 5.83
C LYS A 597 -24.78 15.68 4.72
N LEU A 598 -23.57 16.19 4.44
CA LEU A 598 -23.33 17.35 3.54
C LEU A 598 -23.60 17.13 2.04
N SER A 599 -24.31 16.06 1.67
CA SER A 599 -24.75 15.73 0.31
C SER A 599 -26.03 16.48 -0.08
N THR A 600 -26.02 17.16 -1.23
CA THR A 600 -27.23 17.74 -1.85
C THR A 600 -28.27 16.67 -2.14
N ARG A 601 -29.54 16.95 -1.83
CA ARG A 601 -30.59 15.93 -1.71
C ARG A 601 -31.20 15.43 -3.03
N ASN A 602 -30.63 15.80 -4.19
CA ASN A 602 -30.93 15.27 -5.53
C ASN A 602 -29.70 15.51 -6.43
N VAL A 603 -29.18 14.47 -7.12
CA VAL A 603 -28.17 14.64 -8.17
C VAL A 603 -28.86 14.82 -9.53
N ASP A 604 -29.64 15.89 -9.65
CA ASP A 604 -30.38 16.22 -10.87
C ASP A 604 -29.45 16.80 -11.94
N MET A 605 -28.80 15.92 -12.70
CA MET A 605 -27.94 16.24 -13.87
C MET A 605 -28.67 17.03 -14.99
N THR A 606 -29.98 17.24 -14.86
CA THR A 606 -30.81 18.02 -15.79
C THR A 606 -31.07 19.47 -15.32
N SER A 607 -30.71 19.82 -14.08
CA SER A 607 -31.10 21.10 -13.45
C SER A 607 -30.19 22.31 -13.76
N SER A 608 -29.42 22.28 -14.86
CA SER A 608 -28.67 23.45 -15.34
C SER A 608 -29.53 24.47 -16.12
N SER A 609 -30.79 24.69 -15.70
CA SER A 609 -31.64 25.70 -16.32
C SER A 609 -32.79 26.18 -15.42
N HIS A 610 -32.85 27.50 -15.21
CA HIS A 610 -34.01 28.30 -14.75
C HIS A 610 -34.43 28.26 -13.27
N SER A 611 -33.72 29.02 -12.42
CA SER A 611 -34.33 29.68 -11.25
C SER A 611 -34.26 31.21 -11.40
N LYS A 612 -35.36 31.91 -11.12
CA LYS A 612 -35.60 33.30 -11.57
C LYS A 612 -34.84 34.34 -10.74
N ALA A 613 -34.04 35.19 -11.41
CA ALA A 613 -33.31 36.29 -10.78
C ALA A 613 -34.22 37.45 -10.32
N LYS A 614 -34.00 37.98 -9.11
CA LYS A 614 -34.49 39.31 -8.68
C LYS A 614 -33.42 40.37 -8.98
N LYS A 615 -33.82 41.44 -9.67
CA LYS A 615 -32.95 42.55 -10.13
C LYS A 615 -32.24 43.29 -8.98
N ARG A 616 -30.95 43.58 -9.16
CA ARG A 616 -30.30 44.82 -8.71
C ARG A 616 -29.48 45.40 -9.87
N GLN A 617 -29.39 46.72 -9.95
CA GLN A 617 -28.84 47.44 -11.11
C GLN A 617 -27.31 47.34 -11.18
N THR A 618 -26.78 47.23 -12.39
CA THR A 618 -25.34 47.31 -12.70
C THR A 618 -25.05 48.50 -13.62
N GLY A 619 -24.12 49.36 -13.21
CA GLY A 619 -23.40 50.24 -14.13
C GLY A 619 -22.39 49.42 -14.98
N PRO A 620 -21.92 49.95 -16.11
CA PRO A 620 -21.28 49.11 -17.13
C PRO A 620 -19.82 48.77 -16.80
N ARG A 621 -19.51 47.48 -16.67
CA ARG A 621 -18.16 46.95 -16.90
C ARG A 621 -18.23 45.81 -17.92
N LYS A 622 -17.20 45.78 -18.77
CA LYS A 622 -17.14 45.00 -20.01
C LYS A 622 -17.19 43.49 -19.74
N ALA A 623 -17.97 42.77 -20.54
CA ALA A 623 -18.02 41.32 -20.52
C ALA A 623 -16.83 40.73 -21.29
N ASN A 624 -16.03 39.89 -20.63
CA ASN A 624 -15.27 38.84 -21.30
C ASN A 624 -16.02 37.53 -21.06
N GLN A 625 -16.46 36.88 -22.15
CA GLN A 625 -17.13 35.58 -22.09
C GLN A 625 -16.11 34.47 -21.81
N PRO A 626 -16.43 33.47 -20.97
CA PRO A 626 -15.68 32.23 -20.93
C PRO A 626 -16.04 31.37 -22.15
N HIS A 627 -15.05 31.04 -22.99
CA HIS A 627 -15.24 30.16 -24.14
C HIS A 627 -15.49 28.71 -23.70
N LEU A 628 -16.70 28.23 -24.00
CA LEU A 628 -16.97 26.80 -24.23
C LEU A 628 -16.64 26.45 -25.70
N LEU A 629 -16.39 25.15 -25.94
CA LEU A 629 -16.25 24.47 -27.24
C LEU A 629 -14.86 24.57 -27.90
N ASN A 630 -14.15 23.44 -27.94
CA ASN A 630 -13.00 23.20 -28.81
C ASN A 630 -13.22 21.98 -29.75
N THR A 631 -14.48 21.58 -29.90
CA THR A 631 -14.97 20.51 -30.81
C THR A 631 -15.92 21.05 -31.87
N ILE A 632 -15.81 22.34 -32.19
CA ILE A 632 -16.46 22.97 -33.33
C ILE A 632 -15.37 23.34 -34.33
N VAL A 633 -15.44 22.75 -35.51
CA VAL A 633 -14.65 23.21 -36.67
C VAL A 633 -15.13 24.62 -37.01
N GLY A 634 -14.22 25.58 -37.12
CA GLY A 634 -14.59 26.93 -37.56
C GLY A 634 -15.28 26.86 -38.93
N ASP A 635 -16.34 27.65 -39.15
CA ASP A 635 -17.05 27.61 -40.43
C ASP A 635 -16.14 28.14 -41.56
N THR A 636 -15.47 27.21 -42.24
CA THR A 636 -14.59 27.48 -43.35
C THR A 636 -15.31 27.36 -44.71
N SER A 637 -16.64 27.26 -44.75
CA SER A 637 -17.40 27.08 -46.00
C SER A 637 -17.28 28.28 -46.95
N ALA A 638 -17.10 29.48 -46.42
CA ALA A 638 -17.01 30.73 -47.19
C ALA A 638 -15.59 31.14 -47.62
N VAL A 639 -14.55 30.36 -47.29
CA VAL A 639 -13.15 30.73 -47.59
C VAL A 639 -12.80 30.43 -49.04
N LYS A 640 -12.53 31.47 -49.84
CA LYS A 640 -11.99 31.33 -51.21
C LYS A 640 -10.50 30.97 -51.17
N LYS A 641 -10.08 30.10 -52.10
CA LYS A 641 -8.67 29.74 -52.31
C LYS A 641 -7.93 30.95 -52.91
N GLU A 642 -6.83 31.35 -52.29
CA GLU A 642 -5.97 32.46 -52.76
C GLU A 642 -4.69 31.94 -53.44
N THR A 643 -4.16 30.78 -53.02
CA THR A 643 -2.98 30.13 -53.61
C THR A 643 -3.04 28.60 -53.45
N ASP A 644 -2.13 27.88 -54.11
CA ASP A 644 -2.07 26.41 -54.12
C ASP A 644 -0.89 25.80 -53.31
N VAL A 645 -0.27 26.56 -52.39
CA VAL A 645 0.95 26.17 -51.64
C VAL A 645 0.84 24.83 -50.90
N PHE A 646 -0.36 24.48 -50.41
CA PHE A 646 -0.63 23.25 -49.66
C PHE A 646 -1.53 22.26 -50.41
N ASP A 647 -1.64 22.38 -51.74
CA ASP A 647 -2.50 21.49 -52.52
C ASP A 647 -2.07 20.01 -52.35
N GLY A 648 -3.07 19.13 -52.24
CA GLY A 648 -2.86 17.70 -51.94
C GLY A 648 -2.53 17.35 -50.48
N GLN A 649 -2.12 18.31 -49.63
CA GLN A 649 -1.74 18.03 -48.24
C GLN A 649 -2.95 17.99 -47.29
N VAL A 650 -2.90 17.11 -46.26
CA VAL A 650 -3.94 16.97 -45.22
C VAL A 650 -3.37 17.40 -43.87
N PHE A 651 -4.07 18.26 -43.16
CA PHE A 651 -3.63 18.80 -41.87
C PHE A 651 -4.59 18.49 -40.73
N TRP A 652 -4.04 18.23 -39.55
CA TRP A 652 -4.76 18.27 -38.28
C TRP A 652 -4.15 19.35 -37.39
N VAL A 653 -4.86 20.47 -37.23
CA VAL A 653 -4.47 21.52 -36.28
C VAL A 653 -4.98 21.12 -34.90
N TYR A 654 -4.09 20.54 -34.08
CA TYR A 654 -4.42 20.16 -32.71
C TYR A 654 -4.58 21.41 -31.83
N ARG A 655 -3.62 22.35 -31.90
CA ARG A 655 -3.64 23.62 -31.17
C ARG A 655 -2.80 24.69 -31.86
N GLY A 656 -3.27 25.93 -31.82
CA GLY A 656 -2.49 27.11 -32.23
C GLY A 656 -1.30 27.43 -31.32
N ASP A 657 -0.57 28.48 -31.68
CA ASP A 657 0.52 29.07 -30.88
C ASP A 657 0.10 30.44 -30.32
N ASP A 658 1.04 31.16 -29.69
CA ASP A 658 0.79 32.49 -29.13
C ASP A 658 0.58 33.59 -30.20
N GLN A 659 0.81 33.29 -31.48
CA GLN A 659 0.60 34.22 -32.60
C GLN A 659 -0.74 33.99 -33.32
N GLN A 660 -1.21 32.73 -33.40
CA GLN A 660 -2.41 32.36 -34.14
C GLN A 660 -3.19 31.25 -33.43
N THR A 661 -4.51 31.46 -33.28
CA THR A 661 -5.42 30.45 -32.72
C THR A 661 -5.62 29.26 -33.67
N LYS A 662 -6.16 28.16 -33.14
CA LYS A 662 -6.48 26.95 -33.93
C LYS A 662 -7.31 27.28 -35.18
N SER A 663 -8.39 28.04 -35.01
CA SER A 663 -9.32 28.39 -36.08
C SER A 663 -8.70 29.28 -37.16
N GLU A 664 -7.78 30.18 -36.78
CA GLU A 664 -7.07 31.05 -37.73
C GLU A 664 -6.05 30.26 -38.57
N LEU A 665 -5.33 29.31 -37.96
CA LEU A 665 -4.47 28.38 -38.69
C LEU A 665 -5.28 27.47 -39.62
N GLU A 666 -6.44 26.98 -39.19
CA GLU A 666 -7.35 26.24 -40.06
C GLU A 666 -7.78 27.09 -41.27
N VAL A 667 -8.28 28.32 -41.06
CA VAL A 667 -8.64 29.23 -42.17
C VAL A 667 -7.45 29.49 -43.11
N MET A 668 -6.25 29.69 -42.57
CA MET A 668 -5.02 29.92 -43.32
C MET A 668 -4.63 28.71 -44.19
N ILE A 669 -4.60 27.50 -43.63
CA ILE A 669 -4.30 26.27 -44.38
C ILE A 669 -5.27 26.10 -45.57
N LYS A 670 -6.56 26.30 -45.34
CA LYS A 670 -7.59 26.11 -46.38
C LYS A 670 -7.52 27.16 -47.49
N ARG A 671 -7.27 28.42 -47.13
CA ARG A 671 -7.04 29.55 -48.06
C ARG A 671 -5.86 29.29 -49.00
N HIS A 672 -4.82 28.60 -48.53
CA HIS A 672 -3.65 28.22 -49.31
C HIS A 672 -3.70 26.76 -49.84
N GLY A 673 -4.89 26.14 -49.87
CA GLY A 673 -5.18 24.90 -50.60
C GLY A 673 -5.15 23.58 -49.81
N GLY A 674 -4.82 23.60 -48.52
CA GLY A 674 -4.72 22.40 -47.69
C GLY A 674 -6.08 21.84 -47.23
N LYS A 675 -6.18 20.51 -47.14
CA LYS A 675 -7.33 19.78 -46.58
C LYS A 675 -7.20 19.66 -45.06
N GLN A 676 -8.31 19.44 -44.37
CA GLN A 676 -8.36 19.33 -42.90
C GLN A 676 -8.99 18.03 -42.42
N THR A 677 -8.49 17.52 -41.30
CA THR A 677 -9.05 16.41 -40.53
C THR A 677 -9.00 16.73 -39.04
N GLN A 678 -9.79 16.02 -38.23
CA GLN A 678 -9.73 16.04 -36.76
C GLN A 678 -9.31 14.67 -36.18
N SER A 679 -8.73 13.78 -37.01
CA SER A 679 -8.31 12.43 -36.65
C SER A 679 -6.93 12.09 -37.23
N ASP A 680 -6.10 11.39 -36.45
CA ASP A 680 -4.78 10.87 -36.84
C ASP A 680 -4.83 9.60 -37.71
N GLN A 681 -6.03 9.05 -37.94
CA GLN A 681 -6.25 7.83 -38.73
C GLN A 681 -6.18 8.04 -40.25
N VAL A 682 -6.23 9.28 -40.74
CA VAL A 682 -6.12 9.57 -42.18
C VAL A 682 -4.64 9.52 -42.59
N GLU A 683 -4.32 8.76 -43.62
CA GLU A 683 -2.95 8.66 -44.14
C GLU A 683 -2.42 10.02 -44.59
N ASP A 684 -1.09 10.19 -44.44
CA ASP A 684 -0.34 11.43 -44.70
C ASP A 684 -0.84 12.73 -44.05
N THR A 685 -1.56 12.62 -42.92
CA THR A 685 -1.92 13.78 -42.10
C THR A 685 -0.71 14.42 -41.42
N ILE A 686 -0.51 15.72 -41.67
CA ILE A 686 0.45 16.59 -40.97
C ILE A 686 -0.19 17.13 -39.70
N ILE A 687 0.41 16.84 -38.53
CA ILE A 687 -0.11 17.24 -37.23
C ILE A 687 0.58 18.53 -36.76
N VAL A 688 -0.21 19.54 -36.41
CA VAL A 688 0.27 20.90 -36.11
C VAL A 688 -0.10 21.28 -34.67
N ALA A 689 0.89 21.65 -33.86
CA ALA A 689 0.70 22.04 -32.47
C ALA A 689 1.67 23.13 -32.02
N GLY A 690 1.15 24.27 -31.55
CA GLY A 690 1.95 25.41 -31.08
C GLY A 690 2.47 25.32 -29.64
N ALA A 691 1.84 24.52 -28.77
CA ALA A 691 2.21 24.41 -27.36
C ALA A 691 2.07 22.98 -26.82
N GLN A 692 2.84 22.65 -25.78
CA GLN A 692 2.73 21.35 -25.11
C GLN A 692 1.42 21.23 -24.31
N GLY A 693 0.83 20.04 -24.29
CA GLY A 693 -0.41 19.75 -23.55
C GLY A 693 -0.54 18.27 -23.19
N PRO A 694 -1.44 17.90 -22.26
CA PRO A 694 -1.49 16.55 -21.69
C PRO A 694 -1.78 15.44 -22.72
N GLU A 695 -2.73 15.66 -23.64
CA GLU A 695 -3.07 14.71 -24.69
C GLU A 695 -1.98 14.61 -25.77
N LEU A 696 -1.25 15.71 -26.01
CA LEU A 696 -0.11 15.73 -26.93
C LEU A 696 1.01 14.79 -26.46
N LEU A 697 1.17 14.60 -25.14
CA LEU A 697 2.06 13.56 -24.58
C LEU A 697 1.58 12.14 -24.94
N GLY A 698 0.27 11.92 -25.06
CA GLY A 698 -0.31 10.68 -25.59
C GLY A 698 0.08 10.44 -27.05
N LEU A 699 -0.03 11.46 -27.90
CA LEU A 699 0.42 11.38 -29.29
C LEU A 699 1.94 11.12 -29.41
N LYS A 700 2.76 11.82 -28.63
CA LYS A 700 4.23 11.60 -28.57
C LYS A 700 4.57 10.18 -28.08
N LYS A 701 3.80 9.62 -27.15
CA LYS A 701 3.96 8.23 -26.69
C LYS A 701 3.60 7.19 -27.75
N LYS A 702 2.58 7.42 -28.57
CA LYS A 702 2.28 6.57 -29.75
C LYS A 702 3.46 6.61 -30.74
N GLY A 703 4.01 7.79 -31.00
CA GLY A 703 5.28 7.97 -31.72
C GLY A 703 5.25 7.64 -33.23
N HIS A 704 4.06 7.48 -33.82
CA HIS A 704 3.88 7.05 -35.22
C HIS A 704 3.84 8.19 -36.26
N ARG A 705 3.66 9.45 -35.83
CA ARG A 705 3.55 10.63 -36.72
C ARG A 705 4.47 11.76 -36.23
N ASN A 706 4.94 12.58 -37.17
CA ASN A 706 5.65 13.82 -36.88
C ASN A 706 4.67 14.89 -36.36
N ILE A 707 5.13 15.77 -35.47
CA ILE A 707 4.36 16.92 -34.98
C ILE A 707 5.16 18.19 -35.30
N VAL A 708 4.56 19.07 -36.10
CA VAL A 708 5.19 20.26 -36.67
C VAL A 708 4.67 21.53 -35.95
N LEU A 709 5.54 22.53 -35.83
CA LEU A 709 5.21 23.85 -35.29
C LEU A 709 4.43 24.69 -36.33
N PRO A 710 3.50 25.58 -35.91
CA PRO A 710 2.79 26.48 -36.84
C PRO A 710 3.71 27.44 -37.61
N THR A 711 4.94 27.68 -37.14
CA THR A 711 5.97 28.46 -37.84
C THR A 711 6.25 27.93 -39.25
N TRP A 712 6.25 26.61 -39.45
CA TRP A 712 6.48 26.00 -40.77
C TRP A 712 5.41 26.38 -41.80
N ILE A 713 4.15 26.49 -41.37
CA ILE A 713 3.04 26.91 -42.24
C ILE A 713 3.27 28.34 -42.71
N ARG A 714 3.61 29.24 -41.77
CA ARG A 714 3.89 30.64 -42.08
C ARG A 714 5.06 30.78 -43.05
N ASP A 715 6.16 30.07 -42.80
CA ASP A 715 7.35 30.12 -43.66
C ASP A 715 7.08 29.54 -45.07
N CYS A 716 6.27 28.49 -45.20
CA CYS A 716 5.82 27.98 -46.51
C CYS A 716 4.99 29.01 -47.29
N ILE A 717 4.11 29.75 -46.61
CA ILE A 717 3.29 30.81 -47.22
C ILE A 717 4.18 31.99 -47.62
N ILE A 718 5.12 32.42 -46.77
CA ILE A 718 6.06 33.51 -47.07
C ILE A 718 6.95 33.13 -48.26
N ALA A 719 7.43 31.88 -48.32
CA ALA A 719 8.21 31.35 -49.44
C ALA A 719 7.39 31.02 -50.69
N GLN A 720 6.05 31.12 -50.63
CA GLN A 720 5.09 30.74 -51.68
C GLN A 720 5.29 29.31 -52.23
N ARG A 721 5.84 28.40 -51.41
CA ARG A 721 6.12 27.00 -51.77
C ARG A 721 6.18 26.13 -50.52
N LEU A 722 5.88 24.84 -50.68
CA LEU A 722 6.08 23.86 -49.60
C LEU A 722 7.59 23.74 -49.30
N LEU A 723 7.99 24.10 -48.08
CA LEU A 723 9.37 23.95 -47.61
C LEU A 723 9.62 22.53 -47.09
N PRO A 724 10.81 21.96 -47.28
CA PRO A 724 11.15 20.68 -46.65
C PRO A 724 11.06 20.79 -45.12
N LEU A 725 10.68 19.70 -44.46
CA LEU A 725 10.72 19.62 -43.00
C LEU A 725 12.17 19.70 -42.51
N ASN A 726 12.40 20.46 -41.45
CA ASN A 726 13.70 20.69 -40.83
C ASN A 726 13.52 20.64 -39.30
N PRO A 727 14.49 20.14 -38.51
CA PRO A 727 14.45 20.06 -37.04
C PRO A 727 13.90 21.32 -36.34
N LYS A 728 14.23 22.52 -36.82
CA LYS A 728 13.75 23.80 -36.25
C LYS A 728 12.22 23.98 -36.27
N TYR A 729 11.52 23.21 -37.11
CA TYR A 729 10.06 23.19 -37.22
C TYR A 729 9.41 22.04 -36.44
N MET A 730 10.18 21.19 -35.76
CA MET A 730 9.68 19.92 -35.22
C MET A 730 9.47 19.98 -33.71
N LEU A 731 8.24 19.74 -33.27
CA LEU A 731 7.91 19.59 -31.85
C LEU A 731 7.93 18.12 -31.40
N PHE A 732 7.85 17.17 -32.35
CA PHE A 732 8.19 15.76 -32.17
C PHE A 732 8.54 15.11 -33.51
N THR A 733 9.61 14.32 -33.54
CA THR A 733 10.16 13.68 -34.75
C THR A 733 10.12 12.16 -34.60
N THR A 734 9.64 11.44 -35.61
CA THR A 734 9.69 9.97 -35.63
C THR A 734 11.10 9.46 -35.94
N LYS A 735 11.46 8.25 -35.48
CA LYS A 735 12.79 7.64 -35.73
C LYS A 735 13.16 7.55 -37.22
N ALA A 736 12.19 7.42 -38.12
CA ALA A 736 12.41 7.40 -39.56
C ALA A 736 12.85 8.78 -40.08
N THR A 737 12.13 9.83 -39.71
CA THR A 737 12.44 11.23 -40.06
C THR A 737 13.74 11.69 -39.41
N GLU A 738 13.99 11.28 -38.17
CA GLU A 738 15.25 11.54 -37.46
C GLU A 738 16.45 10.91 -38.20
N LYS A 739 16.30 9.71 -38.75
CA LYS A 739 17.33 9.07 -39.58
C LYS A 739 17.57 9.83 -40.89
N GLN A 740 16.53 10.40 -41.50
CA GLN A 740 16.67 11.25 -42.68
C GLN A 740 17.40 12.57 -42.36
N PHE A 741 17.06 13.23 -41.25
CA PHE A 741 17.75 14.44 -40.79
C PHE A 741 19.26 14.21 -40.59
N ARG A 742 19.66 13.10 -39.96
CA ARG A 742 21.08 12.73 -39.79
C ARG A 742 21.84 12.42 -41.10
N GLN A 743 21.16 12.32 -42.24
CA GLN A 743 21.81 12.14 -43.55
C GLN A 743 22.08 13.46 -44.26
N ILE A 744 21.38 14.54 -43.90
CA ILE A 744 21.47 15.86 -44.56
C ILE A 744 22.06 16.94 -43.65
N MET A 745 22.09 16.71 -42.33
CA MET A 745 22.66 17.61 -41.33
C MET A 745 23.62 16.89 -40.38
N ASP A 746 24.50 17.66 -39.76
CA ASP A 746 25.47 17.21 -38.77
C ASP A 746 24.90 17.11 -37.35
N ILE A 747 25.75 16.84 -36.36
CA ILE A 747 25.36 16.68 -34.95
C ILE A 747 25.02 18.01 -34.24
N TYR A 748 25.30 19.15 -34.87
CA TYR A 748 25.01 20.51 -34.40
C TYR A 748 23.89 21.18 -35.21
N GLU A 749 23.22 20.41 -36.08
CA GLU A 749 22.13 20.83 -36.97
C GLU A 749 22.58 21.71 -38.15
N ASP A 750 23.88 21.69 -38.50
CA ASP A 750 24.41 22.32 -39.72
C ASP A 750 24.07 21.48 -40.96
N SER A 751 23.71 22.12 -42.07
CA SER A 751 23.28 21.45 -43.31
C SER A 751 24.46 21.20 -44.23
N TYR A 752 24.70 19.94 -44.63
CA TYR A 752 25.75 19.61 -45.59
C TYR A 752 25.49 20.16 -47.01
N MET A 753 24.31 20.73 -47.27
CA MET A 753 23.81 21.05 -48.61
C MET A 753 23.37 22.51 -48.79
N GLU A 754 23.33 23.32 -47.73
CA GLU A 754 22.88 24.72 -47.78
C GLU A 754 23.98 25.67 -47.30
N SER A 755 23.99 26.91 -47.81
CA SER A 755 24.98 27.91 -47.39
C SER A 755 24.58 28.59 -46.09
N LEU A 756 25.48 28.57 -45.10
CA LEU A 756 25.30 29.22 -43.79
C LEU A 756 25.11 30.75 -43.90
N SER A 757 24.13 31.29 -43.17
CA SER A 757 24.05 32.72 -42.87
C SER A 757 24.86 33.05 -41.60
N MET A 758 25.20 34.33 -41.39
CA MET A 758 25.84 34.80 -40.15
C MET A 758 25.02 34.48 -38.90
N GLU A 759 23.70 34.57 -38.99
CA GLU A 759 22.77 34.34 -37.88
C GLU A 759 22.72 32.84 -37.51
N THR A 760 22.56 31.97 -38.52
CA THR A 760 22.54 30.51 -38.32
C THR A 760 23.90 29.99 -37.86
N LEU A 761 25.01 30.56 -38.36
CA LEU A 761 26.35 30.25 -37.88
C LEU A 761 26.53 30.59 -36.39
N GLN A 762 26.00 31.74 -35.92
CA GLN A 762 26.07 32.09 -34.50
C GLN A 762 25.26 31.12 -33.64
N GLU A 763 24.05 30.74 -34.05
CA GLU A 763 23.24 29.74 -33.33
C GLU A 763 23.92 28.36 -33.24
N ILE A 764 24.62 27.94 -34.30
CA ILE A 764 25.38 26.69 -34.31
C ILE A 764 26.60 26.79 -33.38
N LEU A 765 27.34 27.90 -33.42
CA LEU A 765 28.50 28.14 -32.56
C LEU A 765 28.13 28.22 -31.08
N ASP A 766 26.97 28.79 -30.73
CA ASP A 766 26.47 28.85 -29.36
C ASP A 766 26.05 27.46 -28.82
N LYS A 767 25.67 26.53 -29.71
CA LYS A 767 25.40 25.12 -29.38
C LYS A 767 26.69 24.28 -29.28
N MET A 768 27.81 24.72 -29.86
CA MET A 768 29.06 23.96 -29.86
C MET A 768 29.81 24.10 -28.52
N PRO A 769 30.27 23.00 -27.90
CA PRO A 769 31.00 23.06 -26.64
C PRO A 769 32.35 23.76 -26.81
N ASN A 770 32.60 24.78 -25.99
CA ASN A 770 33.77 25.65 -26.11
C ASN A 770 35.08 24.86 -25.91
N ARG A 771 36.19 25.34 -26.50
CA ARG A 771 37.49 24.62 -26.61
C ARG A 771 38.00 24.09 -25.27
N SER A 772 37.78 24.82 -24.18
CA SER A 772 38.12 24.41 -22.81
C SER A 772 37.38 23.15 -22.36
N GLU A 773 36.12 23.01 -22.76
CA GLU A 773 35.28 21.84 -22.47
C GLU A 773 35.63 20.65 -23.36
N LEU A 774 36.00 20.89 -24.63
CA LEU A 774 36.54 19.85 -25.51
C LEU A 774 37.88 19.31 -24.98
N ILE A 775 38.77 20.17 -24.51
CA ILE A 775 40.05 19.79 -23.86
C ILE A 775 39.79 19.03 -22.56
N ARG A 776 38.76 19.40 -21.79
CA ARG A 776 38.33 18.65 -20.61
C ARG A 776 37.82 17.26 -20.99
N ARG A 777 36.87 17.14 -21.92
CA ARG A 777 36.37 15.83 -22.40
C ARG A 777 37.46 14.96 -22.98
N LYS A 778 38.44 15.54 -23.68
CA LYS A 778 39.61 14.80 -24.19
C LYS A 778 40.54 14.36 -23.06
N ARG A 779 40.81 15.19 -22.06
CA ARG A 779 41.55 14.79 -20.85
C ARG A 779 40.84 13.69 -20.07
N ASP A 780 39.51 13.78 -19.93
CA ASP A 780 38.69 12.80 -19.23
C ASP A 780 38.70 11.46 -19.99
N SER A 781 38.59 11.50 -21.34
CA SER A 781 38.72 10.33 -22.22
C SER A 781 40.13 9.71 -22.19
N ASP A 782 41.19 10.51 -22.32
CA ASP A 782 42.58 10.06 -22.26
C ASP A 782 42.91 9.50 -20.86
N ALA A 783 42.30 10.04 -19.80
CA ALA A 783 42.40 9.52 -18.43
C ALA A 783 41.65 8.20 -18.26
N GLN A 784 40.46 8.04 -18.86
CA GLN A 784 39.73 6.77 -18.88
C GLN A 784 40.44 5.69 -19.70
N GLU A 785 41.05 6.04 -20.84
CA GLU A 785 41.84 5.09 -21.63
C GLU A 785 43.13 4.68 -20.90
N ARG A 786 43.80 5.62 -20.22
CA ARG A 786 44.93 5.32 -19.32
C ARG A 786 44.50 4.47 -18.14
N ALA A 787 43.36 4.77 -17.50
CA ALA A 787 42.82 3.95 -16.42
C ALA A 787 42.50 2.52 -16.90
N GLY A 788 41.90 2.36 -18.08
CA GLY A 788 41.66 1.06 -18.72
C GLY A 788 42.96 0.29 -18.99
N LYS A 789 43.97 0.94 -19.59
CA LYS A 789 45.28 0.32 -19.86
C LYS A 789 46.05 -0.04 -18.58
N VAL A 790 45.96 0.77 -17.54
CA VAL A 790 46.53 0.47 -16.21
C VAL A 790 45.77 -0.67 -15.52
N LYS A 791 44.43 -0.73 -15.65
CA LYS A 791 43.59 -1.79 -15.10
C LYS A 791 43.87 -3.15 -15.75
N ILE A 792 44.02 -3.19 -17.08
CA ILE A 792 44.45 -4.40 -17.81
C ILE A 792 45.88 -4.80 -17.41
N LYS A 793 46.83 -3.85 -17.36
CA LYS A 793 48.21 -4.18 -16.99
C LYS A 793 48.35 -4.65 -15.53
N ARG A 794 47.49 -4.18 -14.62
CA ARG A 794 47.39 -4.71 -13.24
C ARG A 794 46.77 -6.10 -13.20
N LEU A 795 45.68 -6.35 -13.93
CA LEU A 795 45.04 -7.67 -14.01
C LEU A 795 46.00 -8.75 -14.51
N ASN A 796 46.78 -8.46 -15.57
CA ASN A 796 47.78 -9.41 -16.07
C ASN A 796 48.92 -9.63 -15.05
N ASN A 797 49.38 -8.57 -14.37
CA ASN A 797 50.38 -8.71 -13.30
C ASN A 797 49.86 -9.52 -12.10
N LEU A 798 48.56 -9.47 -11.79
CA LEU A 798 47.92 -10.30 -10.76
C LEU A 798 47.86 -11.77 -11.18
N GLU A 799 47.52 -12.04 -12.45
CA GLU A 799 47.53 -13.40 -13.02
C GLU A 799 48.96 -13.99 -12.96
N ASP A 800 49.98 -13.24 -13.39
CA ASP A 800 51.40 -13.63 -13.29
C ASP A 800 51.88 -13.80 -11.83
N GLN A 801 51.37 -13.02 -10.87
CA GLN A 801 51.71 -13.13 -9.44
C GLN A 801 50.99 -14.29 -8.73
N MET A 802 49.79 -14.66 -9.18
CA MET A 802 49.05 -15.82 -8.67
C MET A 802 49.63 -17.14 -9.18
N ASP A 803 50.17 -17.18 -10.39
CA ASP A 803 50.84 -18.37 -10.94
C ASP A 803 52.28 -18.55 -10.41
N SER A 804 52.92 -17.50 -9.89
CA SER A 804 54.31 -17.55 -9.39
C SER A 804 54.46 -17.67 -7.86
N SER A 805 53.39 -17.56 -7.07
CA SER A 805 53.42 -17.60 -5.60
C SER A 805 53.07 -18.97 -4.99
N ALA A 806 53.66 -20.04 -5.54
CA ALA A 806 53.80 -21.31 -4.83
C ALA A 806 55.08 -21.30 -3.97
N LEU A 807 55.08 -20.55 -2.85
CA LEU A 807 56.06 -20.67 -1.75
C LEU A 807 55.60 -19.91 -0.48
N GLU A 808 56.21 -20.25 0.64
CA GLU A 808 55.69 -20.05 2.01
C GLU A 808 55.95 -18.65 2.62
N ASN A 809 55.11 -18.29 3.61
CA ASN A 809 55.30 -17.27 4.66
C ASN A 809 55.60 -15.80 4.25
N GLU A 810 54.62 -14.90 4.48
CA GLU A 810 54.66 -13.79 5.46
C GLU A 810 53.45 -12.83 5.28
N ASN A 811 53.07 -12.14 6.37
CA ASN A 811 52.04 -11.09 6.56
C ASN A 811 50.68 -11.19 5.84
N GLU A 812 49.60 -11.37 6.61
CA GLU A 812 48.21 -11.22 6.14
C GLU A 812 47.71 -9.77 6.09
N GLU A 813 48.16 -8.87 6.97
CA GLU A 813 47.70 -7.45 6.99
C GLU A 813 47.99 -6.71 5.68
N ASP A 814 49.12 -7.03 5.02
CA ASP A 814 49.50 -6.48 3.72
C ASP A 814 48.62 -7.02 2.56
N LYS A 815 47.99 -8.20 2.73
CA LYS A 815 47.05 -8.77 1.74
C LYS A 815 45.66 -8.16 1.87
N ASP A 816 45.16 -8.01 3.09
CA ASP A 816 43.84 -7.39 3.34
C ASP A 816 43.83 -5.92 2.93
N THR A 817 44.89 -5.16 3.21
CA THR A 817 45.00 -3.78 2.71
C THR A 817 45.12 -3.67 1.19
N LEU A 818 45.72 -4.67 0.52
CA LEU A 818 45.70 -4.75 -0.95
C LEU A 818 44.26 -4.98 -1.46
N LEU A 819 43.52 -5.89 -0.82
CA LEU A 819 42.14 -6.27 -1.17
C LEU A 819 41.14 -5.12 -0.95
N GLU A 820 41.26 -4.36 0.14
CA GLU A 820 40.45 -3.14 0.35
C GLU A 820 40.76 -2.05 -0.70
N LEU A 821 42.03 -1.89 -1.08
CA LEU A 821 42.40 -1.00 -2.17
C LEU A 821 41.88 -1.47 -3.54
N GLU A 822 41.66 -2.77 -3.75
CA GLU A 822 41.14 -3.28 -5.02
C GLU A 822 39.61 -3.25 -5.10
N LEU A 823 38.91 -3.57 -4.02
CA LEU A 823 37.44 -3.46 -3.93
C LEU A 823 36.95 -2.01 -4.08
N SER A 824 37.67 -1.06 -3.48
CA SER A 824 37.37 0.38 -3.64
C SER A 824 37.55 0.88 -5.08
N ASN A 825 38.46 0.28 -5.86
CA ASN A 825 38.74 0.64 -7.27
C ASN A 825 37.85 -0.06 -8.31
N LEU A 826 36.94 -0.96 -7.91
CA LEU A 826 36.07 -1.74 -8.81
C LEU A 826 34.65 -1.18 -9.03
N HIS A 827 34.35 0.00 -8.47
CA HIS A 827 33.03 0.64 -8.55
C HIS A 827 32.76 1.33 -9.91
N GLY A 828 32.34 0.55 -10.91
CA GLY A 828 31.81 1.04 -12.19
C GLY A 828 31.02 -0.05 -12.92
N GLN A 829 29.84 0.29 -13.47
CA GLN A 829 28.80 -0.62 -13.99
C GLN A 829 29.29 -1.98 -14.51
N TRP A 830 28.92 -3.04 -13.79
CA TRP A 830 29.28 -4.42 -14.13
C TRP A 830 28.44 -4.93 -15.30
N SER A 831 29.07 -5.57 -16.29
CA SER A 831 28.32 -6.41 -17.23
C SER A 831 27.85 -7.69 -16.53
N ARG A 832 26.85 -8.37 -17.12
CA ARG A 832 26.31 -9.62 -16.55
C ARG A 832 27.40 -10.71 -16.43
N THR A 833 28.32 -10.74 -17.38
CA THR A 833 29.49 -11.61 -17.42
C THR A 833 30.55 -11.25 -16.37
N ASP A 834 30.76 -9.97 -16.05
CA ASP A 834 31.67 -9.56 -14.97
C ASP A 834 31.11 -10.00 -13.61
N ALA A 835 29.79 -9.90 -13.43
CA ALA A 835 29.11 -10.36 -12.21
C ALA A 835 29.18 -11.88 -11.99
N GLU A 836 29.26 -12.68 -13.05
CA GLU A 836 29.47 -14.12 -12.95
C GLU A 836 30.96 -14.48 -12.74
N ARG A 837 31.87 -13.73 -13.37
CA ARG A 837 33.32 -13.95 -13.21
C ARG A 837 33.81 -13.56 -11.81
N ALA A 838 33.35 -12.44 -11.27
CA ALA A 838 33.63 -12.06 -9.89
C ALA A 838 33.03 -13.05 -8.88
N ARG A 839 31.78 -13.50 -9.07
CA ARG A 839 31.18 -14.54 -8.21
C ARG A 839 31.98 -15.85 -8.23
N ARG A 840 32.55 -16.25 -9.37
CA ARG A 840 33.49 -17.38 -9.43
C ARG A 840 34.77 -17.14 -8.65
N ILE A 841 35.41 -15.98 -8.82
CA ILE A 841 36.65 -15.64 -8.11
C ILE A 841 36.43 -15.57 -6.60
N THR A 842 35.32 -14.96 -6.14
CA THR A 842 34.93 -14.99 -4.72
C THR A 842 34.71 -16.42 -4.22
N ALA A 843 34.00 -17.27 -4.97
CA ALA A 843 33.74 -18.66 -4.58
C ALA A 843 35.00 -19.55 -4.53
N ASP A 844 36.03 -19.25 -5.35
CA ASP A 844 37.33 -19.95 -5.30
C ASP A 844 38.22 -19.40 -4.18
N LEU A 845 38.19 -18.09 -3.90
CA LEU A 845 38.89 -17.48 -2.75
C LEU A 845 38.33 -18.01 -1.42
N THR A 846 37.00 -18.07 -1.27
CA THR A 846 36.36 -18.69 -0.09
C THR A 846 36.79 -20.16 0.04
N ARG A 847 36.93 -20.91 -1.06
CA ARG A 847 37.41 -22.30 -1.01
C ARG A 847 38.88 -22.45 -0.62
N ARG A 848 39.74 -21.46 -0.92
CA ARG A 848 41.16 -21.48 -0.53
C ARG A 848 41.40 -21.03 0.92
N TYR A 849 40.64 -20.04 1.42
CA TYR A 849 40.82 -19.50 2.77
C TYR A 849 40.26 -20.40 3.89
N TYR A 850 39.24 -21.21 3.62
CA TYR A 850 38.58 -22.06 4.65
C TYR A 850 39.01 -23.53 4.64
N GLY A 851 40.04 -23.89 3.86
CA GLY A 851 40.64 -25.23 3.87
C GLY A 851 39.88 -26.28 3.04
N ASN A 852 40.56 -27.40 2.79
CA ASN A 852 40.08 -28.50 1.94
C ASN A 852 39.52 -29.70 2.72
N ASP A 853 39.38 -29.57 4.05
CA ASP A 853 38.87 -30.64 4.91
C ASP A 853 37.33 -30.60 4.94
N GLY A 854 36.72 -31.75 4.68
CA GLY A 854 35.33 -31.83 4.21
C GLY A 854 34.23 -31.57 5.25
N GLU A 855 33.03 -31.36 4.70
CA GLU A 855 31.72 -31.32 5.39
C GLU A 855 31.47 -30.16 6.38
N SER A 856 31.45 -28.92 5.87
CA SER A 856 30.40 -27.94 6.24
C SER A 856 30.36 -26.77 5.24
N GLU A 857 29.17 -26.25 4.94
CA GLU A 857 29.01 -25.08 4.06
C GLU A 857 29.43 -23.78 4.77
N PRO A 858 30.17 -22.87 4.12
CA PRO A 858 30.55 -21.59 4.72
C PRO A 858 29.38 -20.58 4.73
N PRO A 859 29.22 -19.77 5.78
CA PRO A 859 28.07 -18.87 5.94
C PRO A 859 28.10 -17.67 4.98
N LEU A 860 26.93 -17.33 4.43
CA LEU A 860 26.67 -16.17 3.56
C LEU A 860 26.71 -14.82 4.32
N GLY A 861 27.84 -14.51 4.94
CA GLY A 861 28.07 -13.37 5.84
C GLY A 861 28.23 -11.98 5.20
N MET A 862 27.67 -11.72 4.00
CA MET A 862 27.81 -10.40 3.34
C MET A 862 26.51 -9.77 2.80
N PHE A 863 25.35 -10.39 3.06
CA PHE A 863 24.02 -9.79 2.82
C PHE A 863 23.08 -9.85 4.05
N GLN A 864 23.60 -10.21 5.23
CA GLN A 864 22.87 -10.15 6.51
C GLN A 864 22.67 -8.70 6.97
N GLY A 865 21.72 -8.01 6.31
CA GLY A 865 21.46 -6.59 6.49
C GLY A 865 20.00 -6.21 6.73
N VAL A 866 19.11 -7.17 7.03
CA VAL A 866 17.72 -6.89 7.44
C VAL A 866 17.18 -7.92 8.47
N GLU A 867 17.90 -8.15 9.57
CA GLU A 867 17.32 -8.84 10.72
C GLU A 867 16.48 -7.88 11.57
N VAL A 868 15.17 -7.93 11.40
CA VAL A 868 14.23 -7.26 12.30
C VAL A 868 13.11 -8.25 12.62
N TYR A 869 12.95 -8.56 13.92
CA TYR A 869 12.24 -9.75 14.42
C TYR A 869 12.93 -11.06 14.05
N MET A 870 13.98 -11.40 14.80
CA MET A 870 14.55 -12.74 14.78
C MET A 870 13.51 -13.75 15.24
N VAL A 871 13.38 -14.80 14.43
CA VAL A 871 13.14 -16.13 14.94
C VAL A 871 14.31 -16.95 14.45
N TYR A 872 14.94 -17.70 15.33
CA TYR A 872 16.06 -18.52 14.93
C TYR A 872 15.55 -19.71 14.08
N PRO A 873 16.24 -20.06 12.98
CA PRO A 873 16.05 -21.36 12.36
C PRO A 873 16.47 -22.45 13.37
N PRO A 874 15.78 -23.60 13.40
CA PRO A 874 16.20 -24.72 14.25
C PRO A 874 17.59 -25.21 13.85
N THR A 875 18.34 -25.71 14.83
CA THR A 875 19.65 -26.33 14.57
C THR A 875 19.51 -27.57 13.67
N PRO A 876 20.56 -27.98 12.92
CA PRO A 876 20.52 -29.21 12.12
C PRO A 876 20.11 -30.45 12.94
N ASP A 877 20.55 -30.49 14.20
CA ASP A 877 20.19 -31.50 15.20
C ASP A 877 18.68 -31.50 15.54
N GLU A 878 18.02 -30.35 15.55
CA GLU A 878 16.57 -30.23 15.74
C GLU A 878 15.77 -30.57 14.47
N TYR A 879 16.31 -30.31 13.29
CA TYR A 879 15.75 -30.78 12.01
C TYR A 879 15.75 -32.32 11.94
N LEU A 880 16.86 -32.95 12.36
CA LEU A 880 16.98 -34.41 12.49
C LEU A 880 16.08 -34.98 13.60
N ARG A 881 15.92 -34.29 14.73
CA ARG A 881 14.99 -34.75 15.80
C ARG A 881 13.53 -34.64 15.40
N SER A 882 13.11 -33.55 14.76
CA SER A 882 11.71 -33.33 14.33
C SER A 882 11.26 -34.28 13.21
N THR A 883 12.17 -34.66 12.31
CA THR A 883 11.94 -35.74 11.34
C THR A 883 11.94 -37.13 11.99
N THR A 884 12.63 -37.32 13.12
CA THR A 884 12.60 -38.58 13.89
C THR A 884 11.30 -38.75 14.68
N THR A 885 10.76 -37.70 15.32
CA THR A 885 9.45 -37.80 16.03
C THR A 885 8.29 -38.12 15.10
N LEU A 886 8.32 -37.63 13.84
CA LEU A 886 7.36 -38.00 12.80
C LEU A 886 7.38 -39.50 12.46
N ASN A 887 8.51 -40.19 12.62
CA ASN A 887 8.64 -41.62 12.37
C ASN A 887 8.38 -42.50 13.62
N SER A 888 8.55 -41.98 14.84
CA SER A 888 8.17 -42.71 16.06
C SER A 888 6.66 -42.75 16.28
N SER A 889 5.94 -41.67 15.95
CA SER A 889 4.48 -41.57 16.12
C SER A 889 3.66 -42.52 15.23
N VAL A 890 4.29 -43.19 14.27
CA VAL A 890 3.64 -44.18 13.38
C VAL A 890 3.79 -45.62 13.91
N LYS A 891 4.55 -45.85 14.99
CA LYS A 891 4.85 -47.20 15.51
C LYS A 891 4.15 -47.62 16.80
N GLU A 892 3.40 -46.74 17.48
CA GLU A 892 2.72 -47.08 18.75
C GLU A 892 1.21 -47.34 18.63
N GLU A 893 0.57 -47.08 17.47
CA GLU A 893 -0.90 -47.16 17.35
C GLU A 893 -1.45 -48.46 16.71
N TYR A 894 -0.62 -49.48 16.49
CA TYR A 894 -1.06 -50.82 16.06
C TYR A 894 -0.44 -51.93 16.91
N GLY A 895 -1.04 -52.18 18.10
CA GLY A 895 -0.37 -52.95 19.15
C GLY A 895 -1.19 -53.79 20.13
N SER A 896 -2.52 -53.96 20.03
CA SER A 896 -3.23 -55.08 20.70
C SER A 896 -4.72 -55.21 20.35
N THR A 897 -5.10 -56.19 19.54
CA THR A 897 -6.26 -57.06 19.81
C THR A 897 -6.27 -58.25 18.84
N SER A 898 -5.97 -59.44 19.36
CA SER A 898 -5.85 -60.67 18.58
C SER A 898 -7.07 -61.57 18.74
N GLY A 899 -7.64 -62.02 17.62
CA GLY A 899 -8.57 -63.16 17.55
C GLY A 899 -9.94 -62.82 16.94
N SER A 900 -10.49 -63.61 16.00
CA SER A 900 -9.91 -64.78 15.30
C SER A 900 -10.78 -65.18 14.09
N ILE A 901 -10.16 -65.72 13.02
CA ILE A 901 -10.72 -66.76 12.10
C ILE A 901 -11.98 -66.37 11.28
N ALA A 902 -12.14 -66.63 9.98
CA ALA A 902 -11.30 -67.04 8.84
C ALA A 902 -12.09 -66.62 7.56
N GLU A 903 -11.55 -66.57 6.33
CA GLU A 903 -11.37 -67.71 5.40
C GLU A 903 -10.60 -67.25 4.12
N SER A 904 -10.15 -68.20 3.30
CA SER A 904 -9.28 -68.07 2.09
C SER A 904 -7.86 -67.55 2.39
N GLN A 905 -6.77 -68.35 2.36
CA GLN A 905 -6.25 -69.33 1.37
C GLN A 905 -5.92 -68.70 0.00
N GLN A 906 -4.79 -68.96 -0.66
CA GLN A 906 -3.60 -69.78 -0.31
C GLN A 906 -2.41 -69.45 -1.25
N SER A 907 -1.18 -69.75 -0.81
CA SER A 907 0.04 -70.12 -1.60
C SER A 907 0.39 -69.31 -2.87
N PHE A 908 1.62 -68.81 -3.04
CA PHE A 908 2.81 -69.66 -3.18
C PHE A 908 4.12 -68.90 -2.86
N THR A 909 5.06 -69.58 -2.24
CA THR A 909 6.48 -69.23 -2.28
C THR A 909 7.16 -70.00 -3.41
N SER A 910 8.08 -69.38 -4.14
CA SER A 910 9.44 -69.90 -4.42
C SER A 910 10.14 -69.24 -5.62
N VAL A 911 11.47 -69.37 -5.61
CA VAL A 911 12.44 -69.17 -6.70
C VAL A 911 12.71 -67.73 -7.14
N ALA A 912 13.98 -67.37 -6.99
CA ALA A 912 14.63 -66.17 -7.49
C ALA A 912 14.35 -65.90 -8.98
N PHE A 913 14.17 -64.61 -9.31
CA PHE A 913 14.56 -64.10 -10.61
C PHE A 913 15.86 -63.31 -10.48
N SER A 914 16.82 -63.68 -11.32
CA SER A 914 18.11 -63.00 -11.48
C SER A 914 17.92 -61.52 -11.79
N ILE A 915 18.90 -60.70 -11.40
CA ILE A 915 19.07 -59.33 -11.88
C ILE A 915 19.05 -59.34 -13.42
N PRO A 916 18.03 -58.75 -14.09
CA PRO A 916 18.10 -58.39 -15.50
C PRO A 916 18.79 -57.02 -15.61
N ASP A 917 19.27 -56.70 -16.80
CA ASP A 917 20.11 -55.52 -17.05
C ASP A 917 19.53 -54.19 -16.55
N GLN A 918 20.45 -53.28 -16.23
CA GLN A 918 20.14 -51.88 -16.03
C GLN A 918 19.60 -51.28 -17.35
N ASP A 919 18.29 -51.10 -17.45
CA ASP A 919 17.70 -49.90 -18.06
C ASP A 919 16.19 -49.73 -17.74
N SER A 920 15.77 -48.46 -17.66
CA SER A 920 14.38 -47.98 -17.82
C SER A 920 13.30 -48.23 -16.72
N THR A 921 13.63 -48.25 -15.42
CA THR A 921 12.60 -47.99 -14.38
C THR A 921 11.99 -46.59 -14.50
N PHE A 922 12.78 -45.60 -14.90
CA PHE A 922 12.33 -44.23 -15.16
C PHE A 922 11.31 -44.15 -16.30
N ASP A 923 11.59 -44.78 -17.45
CA ASP A 923 10.65 -44.78 -18.58
C ASP A 923 9.34 -45.50 -18.25
N THR A 924 9.38 -46.50 -17.37
CA THR A 924 8.15 -47.15 -16.87
C THR A 924 7.25 -46.16 -16.12
N HIS A 925 7.84 -45.31 -15.28
CA HIS A 925 7.11 -44.29 -14.52
C HIS A 925 6.71 -43.08 -15.39
N TYR A 926 7.59 -42.63 -16.30
CA TYR A 926 7.29 -41.59 -17.28
C TYR A 926 6.17 -42.01 -18.24
N THR A 927 6.16 -43.28 -18.67
CA THR A 927 5.09 -43.87 -19.48
C THR A 927 3.79 -43.92 -18.69
N ALA A 928 3.81 -44.29 -17.40
CA ALA A 928 2.62 -44.26 -16.55
C ALA A 928 2.01 -42.85 -16.42
N VAL A 929 2.82 -41.81 -16.23
CA VAL A 929 2.38 -40.40 -16.18
C VAL A 929 1.84 -39.95 -17.55
N SER A 930 2.51 -40.32 -18.65
CA SER A 930 2.08 -40.01 -20.01
C SER A 930 0.78 -40.74 -20.42
N ASP A 931 0.56 -41.94 -19.89
CA ASP A 931 -0.69 -42.68 -20.05
C ASP A 931 -1.81 -42.12 -19.19
N TRP A 932 -1.52 -41.66 -17.97
CA TRP A 932 -2.48 -40.94 -17.13
C TRP A 932 -2.98 -39.67 -17.84
N ALA A 933 -2.08 -38.86 -18.39
CA ALA A 933 -2.44 -37.68 -19.18
C ALA A 933 -3.33 -38.03 -20.39
N ARG A 934 -2.94 -39.03 -21.19
CA ARG A 934 -3.73 -39.50 -22.36
C ARG A 934 -5.04 -40.19 -21.99
N ARG A 935 -5.22 -40.66 -20.75
CA ARG A 935 -6.51 -41.17 -20.23
C ARG A 935 -7.40 -40.03 -19.76
N ARG A 936 -6.83 -39.02 -19.09
CA ARG A 936 -7.53 -37.80 -18.66
C ARG A 936 -8.10 -37.01 -19.85
N GLU A 937 -7.33 -36.83 -20.92
CA GLU A 937 -7.82 -36.18 -22.15
C GLU A 937 -8.97 -36.97 -22.81
N ARG A 938 -8.87 -38.31 -22.86
CA ARG A 938 -9.95 -39.18 -23.36
C ARG A 938 -11.21 -39.14 -22.48
N ALA A 939 -11.05 -39.08 -21.16
CA ALA A 939 -12.16 -38.95 -20.23
C ALA A 939 -12.87 -37.58 -20.40
N LEU A 940 -12.11 -36.48 -20.49
CA LEU A 940 -12.64 -35.15 -20.79
C LEU A 940 -13.38 -35.13 -22.13
N ALA A 941 -12.76 -35.62 -23.22
CA ALA A 941 -13.40 -35.69 -24.53
C ALA A 941 -14.70 -36.54 -24.51
N SER A 942 -14.72 -37.64 -23.77
CA SER A 942 -15.92 -38.46 -23.58
C SER A 942 -17.00 -37.77 -22.73
N LEU A 943 -16.61 -36.88 -21.80
CA LEU A 943 -17.53 -36.09 -20.99
C LEU A 943 -18.18 -35.00 -21.85
N THR A 944 -17.38 -34.23 -22.60
CA THR A 944 -17.84 -33.21 -23.56
C THR A 944 -18.77 -33.83 -24.62
N THR A 945 -18.38 -34.96 -25.21
CA THR A 945 -19.21 -35.68 -26.21
C THR A 945 -20.53 -36.22 -25.63
N ARG A 946 -20.62 -36.43 -24.31
CA ARG A 946 -21.86 -36.83 -23.63
C ARG A 946 -22.74 -35.64 -23.27
N LEU A 947 -22.14 -34.51 -22.88
CA LEU A 947 -22.83 -33.24 -22.65
C LEU A 947 -23.45 -32.70 -23.95
N ASP A 948 -22.72 -32.74 -25.06
CA ASP A 948 -23.20 -32.30 -26.39
C ASP A 948 -24.32 -33.18 -26.99
N LYS A 949 -24.58 -34.37 -26.41
CA LYS A 949 -25.54 -35.35 -26.95
C LYS A 949 -26.85 -35.48 -26.19
N GLN A 950 -27.06 -34.72 -25.11
CA GLN A 950 -28.37 -34.69 -24.44
C GLN A 950 -29.21 -33.49 -24.90
N PRO A 951 -30.42 -33.73 -25.46
CA PRO A 951 -31.41 -32.66 -25.63
C PRO A 951 -31.82 -32.11 -24.26
N SER A 952 -32.09 -30.81 -24.20
CA SER A 952 -32.41 -30.04 -22.99
C SER A 952 -33.76 -30.35 -22.33
N SER A 953 -34.26 -31.58 -22.44
CA SER A 953 -35.60 -32.02 -22.00
C SER A 953 -35.60 -33.32 -21.22
N LYS A 954 -34.45 -33.80 -20.74
CA LYS A 954 -34.33 -34.99 -19.85
C LYS A 954 -33.41 -34.78 -18.64
N LEU A 955 -33.49 -33.60 -18.04
CA LEU A 955 -32.87 -33.26 -16.74
C LEU A 955 -33.97 -33.09 -15.67
N GLU A 956 -34.73 -34.16 -15.40
CA GLU A 956 -35.80 -34.15 -14.37
C GLU A 956 -35.38 -34.75 -13.02
N ASP A 957 -34.24 -35.45 -12.93
CA ASP A 957 -33.71 -36.01 -11.67
C ASP A 957 -32.40 -35.34 -11.22
N ALA A 958 -32.52 -34.15 -10.62
CA ALA A 958 -31.39 -33.36 -10.12
C ALA A 958 -30.47 -34.14 -9.14
N LYS A 959 -31.03 -35.06 -8.34
CA LYS A 959 -30.26 -35.92 -7.44
C LYS A 959 -29.24 -36.81 -8.17
N SER A 960 -29.60 -37.31 -9.35
CA SER A 960 -28.68 -38.17 -10.13
C SER A 960 -27.46 -37.40 -10.65
N ALA A 961 -27.62 -36.10 -10.93
CA ALA A 961 -26.53 -35.22 -11.34
C ALA A 961 -25.62 -34.83 -10.17
N GLU A 962 -26.19 -34.56 -8.98
CA GLU A 962 -25.41 -34.34 -7.75
C GLU A 962 -24.59 -35.58 -7.38
N ASP A 963 -25.21 -36.76 -7.30
CA ASP A 963 -24.53 -38.01 -6.92
C ASP A 963 -23.41 -38.36 -7.93
N PHE A 964 -23.65 -38.17 -9.23
CA PHE A 964 -22.63 -38.40 -10.26
C PHE A 964 -21.46 -37.40 -10.19
N HIS A 965 -21.73 -36.14 -9.83
CA HIS A 965 -20.69 -35.13 -9.59
C HIS A 965 -19.83 -35.49 -8.37
N TRP A 966 -20.45 -35.87 -7.25
CA TRP A 966 -19.72 -36.28 -6.04
C TRP A 966 -18.93 -37.58 -6.24
N GLN A 967 -19.44 -38.53 -7.03
CA GLN A 967 -18.70 -39.73 -7.40
C GLN A 967 -17.47 -39.38 -8.26
N TYR A 968 -17.61 -38.50 -9.26
CA TYR A 968 -16.50 -38.01 -10.08
C TYR A 968 -15.43 -37.28 -9.24
N VAL A 969 -15.85 -36.39 -8.33
CA VAL A 969 -14.93 -35.67 -7.42
C VAL A 969 -14.18 -36.63 -6.49
N SER A 970 -14.86 -37.65 -5.96
CA SER A 970 -14.24 -38.68 -5.11
C SER A 970 -13.20 -39.52 -5.88
N GLU A 971 -13.54 -39.94 -7.11
CA GLU A 971 -12.60 -40.68 -7.97
C GLU A 971 -11.39 -39.84 -8.41
N GLU A 972 -11.59 -38.56 -8.74
CA GLU A 972 -10.49 -37.66 -9.13
C GLU A 972 -9.59 -37.33 -7.94
N SER A 973 -10.16 -37.19 -6.73
CA SER A 973 -9.40 -37.04 -5.48
C SER A 973 -8.47 -38.23 -5.23
N ALA A 974 -8.99 -39.46 -5.33
CA ALA A 974 -8.20 -40.67 -5.17
C ALA A 974 -7.07 -40.79 -6.23
N ARG A 975 -7.35 -40.38 -7.49
CA ARG A 975 -6.36 -40.37 -8.59
C ARG A 975 -5.30 -39.28 -8.42
N GLN A 976 -5.63 -38.12 -7.86
CA GLN A 976 -4.64 -37.09 -7.51
C GLN A 976 -3.75 -37.54 -6.35
N GLU A 977 -4.29 -38.28 -5.38
CA GLU A 977 -3.49 -38.86 -4.30
C GLU A 977 -2.49 -39.90 -4.81
N GLU A 978 -2.91 -40.76 -5.75
CA GLU A 978 -2.04 -41.72 -6.44
C GLU A 978 -0.94 -41.03 -7.27
N LEU A 979 -1.28 -39.98 -8.02
CA LEU A 979 -0.32 -39.16 -8.74
C LEU A 979 0.68 -38.47 -7.79
N SER A 980 0.21 -37.94 -6.66
CA SER A 980 1.04 -37.30 -5.64
C SER A 980 2.03 -38.28 -5.00
N ARG A 981 1.59 -39.52 -4.68
CA ARG A 981 2.48 -40.60 -4.22
C ARG A 981 3.51 -40.97 -5.29
N THR A 982 3.10 -41.03 -6.56
CA THR A 982 4.01 -41.37 -7.68
C THR A 982 5.07 -40.29 -7.90
N LEU A 983 4.68 -39.01 -7.89
CA LEU A 983 5.60 -37.87 -7.99
C LEU A 983 6.55 -37.77 -6.79
N LYS A 984 6.06 -38.04 -5.58
CA LYS A 984 6.89 -38.11 -4.36
C LYS A 984 7.92 -39.26 -4.44
N THR A 985 7.55 -40.37 -5.08
CA THR A 985 8.47 -41.50 -5.32
C THR A 985 9.53 -41.14 -6.36
N LEU A 986 9.17 -40.43 -7.44
CA LEU A 986 10.11 -39.90 -8.43
C LEU A 986 11.09 -38.87 -7.84
N GLY A 987 10.60 -37.91 -7.04
CA GLY A 987 11.47 -36.92 -6.37
C GLY A 987 12.48 -37.57 -5.41
N ASN A 988 12.08 -38.62 -4.69
CA ASN A 988 13.01 -39.41 -3.87
C ASN A 988 14.05 -40.17 -4.71
N TYR A 989 13.74 -40.53 -5.97
CA TYR A 989 14.69 -41.18 -6.88
C TYR A 989 15.71 -40.20 -7.45
N GLU A 990 15.33 -38.95 -7.75
CA GLU A 990 16.29 -37.90 -8.14
C GLU A 990 17.25 -37.55 -7.00
N LEU A 991 16.75 -37.53 -5.76
CA LEU A 991 17.55 -37.32 -4.54
C LEU A 991 18.53 -38.47 -4.21
N CYS A 992 18.35 -39.65 -4.81
CA CYS A 992 19.27 -40.78 -4.70
C CYS A 992 20.21 -40.93 -5.92
N ARG A 993 20.08 -40.05 -6.91
CA ARG A 993 20.91 -40.02 -8.13
C ARG A 993 21.91 -38.86 -8.15
N TYR A 994 21.61 -37.81 -7.39
CA TYR A 994 22.55 -36.76 -6.99
C TYR A 994 23.44 -37.23 -5.84
#